data_AF-A0A1H9C4I1-F1
#
_entry.id   AF-A0A1H9C4I1-F1
#
_cell.length_a   1.000
_cell.length_b   1.000
_cell.length_c   1.000
_cell.angle_alpha   90.00
_cell.angle_beta   90.00
_cell.angle_gamma   90.00
#
_symmetry.space_group_name_H-M   'P 1'
#
loop_
_entity.id
_entity.type
_entity.pdbx_description
1 polymer ?
#
loop_
_entity_poly.entity_id
_entity_poly.type
_entity_poly.pdbx_seq_one_letter_code
_entity_poly.pdbx_strand_id
1 'polypeptide(L)'
;MAGRHALIVANDVYEHEGLSRLAAPAHDARALESVLADPQIGRFQVTVVRNQPAHVVRREIANFFADRRPDDFLLLHFSCHGLKGASGALYFAGADTVPTRLSATAVSARFVDQEMTESRARRIALFLDCCYGGAFSRGVRARAADAIDGESAFPAAASGADGAGDGRGRMVITASGATEYAFEDDRLARTDRHGPSVFTGALVHGLRTGEADTGGDGLVDLDELYDYVYARVRATTRHQTPQKWVDASGKLVVGWVPLSARLKGAPLPADLVARTDGQAPADRLAGVRELRRILLDDDVERAVGAMDLLHRLTGDDSKEVSAAATAALQEAQLKAVPDRVELGAAAEGGFGVGAGAGGGGGGPAGAAGPPATHTVRLVGSPLARVFQATTTAGWITVEHSGPFDPSGGWVRIGVDPGALAEHSGPLRGSVNIVNRLGEFEIPVTAPARGSLWSRSADTTVPRLPRPGWLLDRRVPPALAAVAVVAGVFSEASAVMETNLVGAVFFLLRSALLLTGALLLDRPGTKGAVGRGLVAGSGVYYLAFGLALLATHADVYALLGLAATVLLLAGLGLRLWPHRAALRGMTPTAAAANRLTYITGAALAGLFFMLFVALPETDVTAVDASGLPAALCAVLPMGALCVAATSAGLRGARARLSTVVAIASYYGPELYFLLGSLFAKDHVYVGNALVSPYPSPGYILVQAGLVTALALPAALPLWRGWTPPPNAPLPPNAPPPPNAPPPAAPPRPW
;
A
#
# COMPACT_ATOMS: atom_id res chain seq x y z
N MET A 1 9.82 -3.74 -0.25
CA MET A 1 10.91 -3.69 -1.24
C MET A 1 11.36 -2.26 -1.49
N ALA A 2 12.57 -2.12 -2.03
CA ALA A 2 13.03 -0.90 -2.70
C ALA A 2 12.14 -0.60 -3.92
N GLY A 3 11.61 0.61 -4.01
CA GLY A 3 10.86 1.09 -5.17
C GLY A 3 11.79 1.55 -6.28
N ARG A 4 11.41 1.34 -7.54
CA ARG A 4 12.04 1.97 -8.70
C ARG A 4 11.04 2.99 -9.26
N HIS A 5 11.40 4.27 -9.19
CA HIS A 5 10.51 5.36 -9.61
C HIS A 5 11.20 6.19 -10.69
N ALA A 6 10.44 6.54 -11.73
CA ALA A 6 10.91 7.42 -12.78
C ALA A 6 9.98 8.62 -12.94
N LEU A 7 10.55 9.81 -13.10
CA LEU A 7 9.84 11.03 -13.43
C LEU A 7 10.37 11.54 -14.79
N ILE A 8 9.48 11.67 -15.77
CA ILE A 8 9.79 12.19 -17.10
C ILE A 8 9.14 13.56 -17.25
N VAL A 9 9.96 14.61 -17.34
CA VAL A 9 9.52 15.98 -17.62
C VAL A 9 9.71 16.24 -19.11
N ALA A 10 8.62 16.52 -19.83
CA ALA A 10 8.64 16.72 -21.27
C ALA A 10 7.83 17.96 -21.67
N ASN A 11 8.51 19.02 -22.12
CA ASN A 11 7.87 20.24 -22.59
C ASN A 11 8.18 20.46 -24.07
N ASP A 12 7.14 20.30 -24.90
CA ASP A 12 7.17 20.53 -26.34
C ASP A 12 6.54 21.86 -26.77
N VAL A 13 5.62 22.42 -25.97
CA VAL A 13 4.90 23.68 -26.27
C VAL A 13 5.20 24.73 -25.20
N TYR A 14 5.42 25.97 -25.64
CA TYR A 14 5.75 27.12 -24.79
C TYR A 14 4.82 28.29 -25.10
N GLU A 15 4.43 29.04 -24.09
CA GLU A 15 3.55 30.21 -24.20
C GLU A 15 4.28 31.44 -24.75
N HIS A 16 5.57 31.56 -24.47
CA HIS A 16 6.39 32.71 -24.85
C HIS A 16 6.96 32.55 -26.27
N GLU A 17 6.73 33.52 -27.15
CA GLU A 17 7.14 33.48 -28.58
C GLU A 17 8.65 33.30 -28.80
N GLY A 18 9.46 33.77 -27.85
CA GLY A 18 10.92 33.58 -27.85
C GLY A 18 11.38 32.13 -27.65
N LEU A 19 10.48 31.18 -27.34
CA LEU A 19 10.79 29.76 -27.22
C LEU A 19 10.05 28.99 -28.30
N SER A 20 10.82 28.44 -29.25
CA SER A 20 10.27 27.62 -30.33
C SER A 20 9.69 26.30 -29.82
N ARG A 21 8.64 25.82 -30.48
CA ARG A 21 8.07 24.49 -30.23
C ARG A 21 9.09 23.40 -30.55
N LEU A 22 9.21 22.40 -29.67
CA LEU A 22 10.06 21.23 -29.88
C LEU A 22 9.25 20.06 -30.44
N ALA A 23 9.77 19.33 -31.42
CA ALA A 23 9.06 18.18 -32.01
C ALA A 23 9.23 16.87 -31.21
N ALA A 24 10.39 16.70 -30.59
CA ALA A 24 10.85 15.45 -29.99
C ALA A 24 10.23 15.10 -28.62
N PRO A 25 10.05 16.03 -27.65
CA PRO A 25 9.76 15.67 -26.26
C PRO A 25 8.53 14.80 -26.03
N ALA A 26 7.44 15.04 -26.78
CA ALA A 26 6.22 14.27 -26.64
C ALA A 26 6.37 12.81 -27.10
N HIS A 27 7.12 12.59 -28.18
CA HIS A 27 7.41 11.26 -28.70
C HIS A 27 8.41 10.54 -27.79
N ASP A 28 9.46 11.24 -27.41
CA ASP A 28 10.54 10.71 -26.59
C ASP A 28 10.07 10.30 -25.20
N ALA A 29 9.18 11.09 -24.58
CA ALA A 29 8.56 10.73 -23.31
C ALA A 29 7.80 9.40 -23.39
N ARG A 30 6.98 9.19 -24.44
CA ARG A 30 6.24 7.93 -24.64
C ARG A 30 7.17 6.76 -24.90
N ALA A 31 8.19 6.97 -25.72
CA ALA A 31 9.16 5.94 -26.05
C ALA A 31 9.97 5.52 -24.82
N LEU A 32 10.43 6.48 -24.02
CA LEU A 32 11.16 6.23 -22.78
C LEU A 32 10.28 5.62 -21.69
N GLU A 33 9.05 6.12 -21.52
CA GLU A 33 8.05 5.51 -20.63
C GLU A 33 7.84 4.04 -20.97
N SER A 34 7.71 3.69 -22.27
CA SER A 34 7.47 2.31 -22.69
C SER A 34 8.57 1.34 -22.26
N VAL A 35 9.85 1.75 -22.29
CA VAL A 35 10.96 0.86 -21.90
C VAL A 35 11.22 0.89 -20.39
N LEU A 36 11.03 2.04 -19.74
CA LEU A 36 11.22 2.16 -18.30
C LEU A 36 10.10 1.45 -17.53
N ALA A 37 8.85 1.51 -17.99
CA ALA A 37 7.73 0.83 -17.35
C ALA A 37 7.67 -0.68 -17.66
N ASP A 38 8.34 -1.14 -18.71
CA ASP A 38 8.30 -2.54 -19.15
C ASP A 38 8.82 -3.48 -18.03
N PRO A 39 8.03 -4.49 -17.59
CA PRO A 39 8.44 -5.45 -16.58
C PRO A 39 9.68 -6.29 -16.93
N GLN A 40 9.98 -6.47 -18.22
CA GLN A 40 11.13 -7.21 -18.71
C GLN A 40 12.38 -6.35 -18.84
N ILE A 41 12.23 -5.03 -19.02
CA ILE A 41 13.34 -4.10 -19.28
C ILE A 41 13.60 -3.19 -18.08
N GLY A 42 12.67 -2.29 -17.75
CA GLY A 42 12.91 -1.18 -16.82
C GLY A 42 12.24 -1.31 -15.45
N ARG A 43 11.09 -1.95 -15.32
CA ARG A 43 10.40 -2.15 -14.01
C ARG A 43 10.20 -0.88 -13.16
N PHE A 44 10.19 0.31 -13.76
CA PHE A 44 9.96 1.56 -13.06
C PHE A 44 8.47 1.87 -12.96
N GLN A 45 8.07 2.44 -11.83
CA GLN A 45 6.83 3.20 -11.76
C GLN A 45 7.08 4.57 -12.38
N VAL A 46 6.57 4.80 -13.59
CA VAL A 46 6.83 6.01 -14.38
C VAL A 46 5.72 7.04 -14.16
N THR A 47 6.10 8.30 -13.92
CA THR A 47 5.22 9.47 -13.92
C THR A 47 5.67 10.43 -15.02
N VAL A 48 4.75 10.90 -15.86
CA VAL A 48 5.05 11.83 -16.95
C VAL A 48 4.42 13.20 -16.68
N VAL A 49 5.25 14.25 -16.64
CA VAL A 49 4.85 15.64 -16.49
C VAL A 49 5.05 16.34 -17.84
N ARG A 50 3.94 16.57 -18.55
CA ARG A 50 3.98 17.09 -19.93
C ARG A 50 3.38 18.49 -20.05
N ASN A 51 4.08 19.38 -20.75
CA ASN A 51 3.68 20.76 -21.05
C ASN A 51 3.13 21.49 -19.83
N GLN A 52 3.80 21.32 -18.69
CA GLN A 52 3.41 21.95 -17.43
C GLN A 52 4.20 23.24 -17.17
N PRO A 53 3.60 24.23 -16.50
CA PRO A 53 4.30 25.42 -16.07
C PRO A 53 5.37 25.08 -15.02
N ALA A 54 6.40 25.92 -14.92
CA ALA A 54 7.59 25.65 -14.12
C ALA A 54 7.28 25.40 -12.64
N HIS A 55 6.27 26.05 -12.08
CA HIS A 55 5.87 25.86 -10.68
C HIS A 55 5.27 24.47 -10.42
N VAL A 56 4.52 23.90 -11.38
CA VAL A 56 4.01 22.52 -11.30
C VAL A 56 5.17 21.54 -11.42
N VAL A 57 6.07 21.74 -12.40
CA VAL A 57 7.25 20.88 -12.58
C VAL A 57 8.10 20.85 -11.31
N ARG A 58 8.35 22.01 -10.67
CA ARG A 58 9.06 22.09 -9.39
C ARG A 58 8.41 21.27 -8.27
N ARG A 59 7.08 21.39 -8.14
CA ARG A 59 6.33 20.63 -7.13
C ARG A 59 6.42 19.13 -7.37
N GLU A 60 6.28 18.67 -8.62
CA GLU A 60 6.37 17.24 -8.94
C GLU A 60 7.78 16.69 -8.72
N ILE A 61 8.84 17.48 -8.96
CA ILE A 61 10.22 17.11 -8.62
C ILE A 61 10.39 16.97 -7.10
N ALA A 62 9.90 17.93 -6.32
CA ALA A 62 9.98 17.85 -4.85
C ALA A 62 9.24 16.62 -4.32
N ASN A 63 8.01 16.38 -4.79
CA ASN A 63 7.25 15.18 -4.46
C ASN A 63 7.97 13.90 -4.90
N PHE A 64 8.66 13.93 -6.03
CA PHE A 64 9.40 12.79 -6.54
C PHE A 64 10.59 12.41 -5.66
N PHE A 65 11.30 13.37 -5.07
CA PHE A 65 12.44 13.10 -4.19
C PHE A 65 12.07 12.94 -2.71
N ALA A 66 10.87 13.39 -2.30
CA ALA A 66 10.35 13.28 -0.95
C ALA A 66 9.95 11.84 -0.54
N ASP A 67 10.00 11.57 0.76
CA ASP A 67 9.51 10.34 1.41
C ASP A 67 10.08 9.00 0.84
N ARG A 68 11.28 9.06 0.25
CA ARG A 68 11.95 7.88 -0.32
C ARG A 68 12.68 7.04 0.70
N ARG A 69 12.86 5.76 0.37
CA ARG A 69 13.65 4.81 1.16
C ARG A 69 15.09 4.79 0.64
N PRO A 70 16.08 4.46 1.51
CA PRO A 70 17.49 4.40 1.11
C PRO A 70 17.78 3.50 -0.09
N ASP A 71 17.04 2.40 -0.23
CA ASP A 71 17.27 1.42 -1.29
C ASP A 71 16.52 1.75 -2.60
N ASP A 72 15.66 2.78 -2.62
CA ASP A 72 14.90 3.16 -3.82
C ASP A 72 15.84 3.63 -4.94
N PHE A 73 15.48 3.30 -6.19
CA PHE A 73 16.13 3.82 -7.39
C PHE A 73 15.25 4.91 -7.99
N LEU A 74 15.79 6.13 -8.09
CA LEU A 74 15.12 7.27 -8.71
C LEU A 74 15.75 7.61 -10.06
N LEU A 75 14.94 7.73 -11.10
CA LEU A 75 15.36 8.20 -12.43
C LEU A 75 14.59 9.45 -12.81
N LEU A 76 15.26 10.59 -12.95
CA LEU A 76 14.66 11.83 -13.45
C LEU A 76 15.15 12.09 -14.87
N HIS A 77 14.24 12.36 -15.80
CA HIS A 77 14.56 12.70 -17.17
C HIS A 77 13.94 14.05 -17.55
N PHE A 78 14.74 14.93 -18.15
CA PHE A 78 14.26 16.19 -18.74
C PHE A 78 14.41 16.17 -20.26
N SER A 79 13.32 16.48 -20.96
CA SER A 79 13.32 16.79 -22.39
C SER A 79 12.59 18.11 -22.62
N CYS A 80 13.34 19.20 -22.67
CA CYS A 80 12.82 20.58 -22.78
C CYS A 80 13.92 21.55 -23.23
N HIS A 81 13.59 22.84 -23.38
CA HIS A 81 14.61 23.88 -23.56
C HIS A 81 15.47 24.03 -22.30
N GLY A 82 16.79 23.97 -22.48
CA GLY A 82 17.77 24.32 -21.47
C GLY A 82 18.29 25.74 -21.74
N LEU A 83 18.18 26.62 -20.75
CA LEU A 83 18.52 28.04 -20.86
C LEU A 83 19.61 28.40 -19.86
N LYS A 84 20.57 29.23 -20.28
CA LYS A 84 21.59 29.77 -19.37
C LYS A 84 21.17 31.15 -18.88
N GLY A 85 21.17 31.34 -17.57
CA GLY A 85 21.07 32.67 -16.97
C GLY A 85 22.35 33.47 -17.15
N ALA A 86 22.28 34.77 -16.85
CA ALA A 86 23.42 35.68 -16.95
C ALA A 86 24.64 35.25 -16.12
N SER A 87 24.42 34.52 -15.01
CA SER A 87 25.47 33.94 -14.17
C SER A 87 26.07 32.64 -14.73
N GLY A 88 25.62 32.18 -15.89
CA GLY A 88 25.98 30.88 -16.46
C GLY A 88 25.23 29.68 -15.87
N ALA A 89 24.32 29.91 -14.91
CA ALA A 89 23.50 28.86 -14.30
C ALA A 89 22.49 28.27 -15.29
N LEU A 90 22.30 26.96 -15.24
CA LEU A 90 21.35 26.22 -16.08
C LEU A 90 19.92 26.28 -15.51
N TYR A 91 18.95 26.48 -16.39
CA TYR A 91 17.51 26.43 -16.12
C TYR A 91 16.80 25.53 -17.14
N PHE A 92 15.82 24.76 -16.68
CA PHE A 92 14.91 23.96 -17.50
C PHE A 92 13.61 24.71 -17.71
N ALA A 93 13.19 24.89 -18.97
CA ALA A 93 12.01 25.67 -19.31
C ALA A 93 10.71 24.91 -19.00
N GLY A 94 9.83 25.55 -18.23
CA GLY A 94 8.40 25.25 -18.13
C GLY A 94 7.62 25.80 -19.33
N ALA A 95 6.35 25.42 -19.48
CA ALA A 95 5.49 25.96 -20.54
C ALA A 95 5.32 27.49 -20.45
N ASP A 96 5.34 28.05 -19.24
CA ASP A 96 5.20 29.48 -18.90
C ASP A 96 6.54 30.24 -18.81
N THR A 97 7.65 29.63 -19.25
CA THR A 97 8.97 30.25 -19.09
C THR A 97 9.15 31.50 -19.95
N VAL A 98 9.57 32.58 -19.29
CA VAL A 98 9.98 33.84 -19.93
C VAL A 98 11.52 33.92 -19.93
N PRO A 99 12.20 33.93 -21.10
CA PRO A 99 13.66 33.91 -21.19
C PRO A 99 14.39 35.04 -20.45
N THR A 100 13.76 36.21 -20.30
CA THR A 100 14.32 37.37 -19.59
C THR A 100 14.09 37.33 -18.07
N ARG A 101 13.39 36.32 -17.54
CA ARG A 101 12.99 36.17 -16.13
C ARG A 101 13.14 34.73 -15.61
N LEU A 102 14.18 34.03 -16.04
CA LEU A 102 14.42 32.60 -15.74
C LEU A 102 14.32 32.23 -14.26
N SER A 103 14.83 33.06 -13.35
CA SER A 103 14.80 32.77 -11.91
C SER A 103 13.39 32.65 -11.33
N ALA A 104 12.41 33.30 -11.95
CA ALA A 104 11.02 33.29 -11.50
C ALA A 104 10.16 32.27 -12.28
N THR A 105 10.45 32.08 -13.57
CA THR A 105 9.56 31.37 -14.50
C THR A 105 10.12 30.05 -15.04
N ALA A 106 11.32 29.63 -14.64
CA ALA A 106 11.95 28.37 -15.05
C ALA A 106 12.41 27.54 -13.85
N VAL A 107 12.71 26.26 -14.07
CA VAL A 107 13.21 25.37 -13.01
C VAL A 107 14.73 25.43 -12.99
N SER A 108 15.33 25.92 -11.90
CA SER A 108 16.79 25.98 -11.81
C SER A 108 17.41 24.59 -11.65
N ALA A 109 18.54 24.33 -12.31
CA ALA A 109 19.32 23.12 -12.09
C ALA A 109 19.79 22.97 -10.64
N ARG A 110 20.05 24.11 -9.96
CA ARG A 110 20.40 24.14 -8.54
C ARG A 110 19.30 23.58 -7.64
N PHE A 111 18.04 23.89 -7.95
CA PHE A 111 16.90 23.33 -7.23
C PHE A 111 16.87 21.81 -7.39
N VAL A 112 17.03 21.30 -8.62
CA VAL A 112 17.05 19.85 -8.87
C VAL A 112 18.21 19.16 -8.13
N ASP A 113 19.40 19.74 -8.16
CA ASP A 113 20.57 19.24 -7.41
C ASP A 113 20.33 19.21 -5.89
N GLN A 114 19.66 20.23 -5.36
CA GLN A 114 19.28 20.28 -3.95
C GLN A 114 18.28 19.17 -3.59
N GLU A 115 17.21 18.99 -4.36
CA GLU A 115 16.24 17.91 -4.13
C GLU A 115 16.87 16.52 -4.24
N MET A 116 17.76 16.32 -5.22
CA MET A 116 18.58 15.10 -5.34
C MET A 116 19.50 14.91 -4.13
N THR A 117 20.00 16.00 -3.55
CA THR A 117 20.90 15.96 -2.39
C THR A 117 20.18 15.64 -1.09
N GLU A 118 19.00 16.20 -0.90
CA GLU A 118 18.17 16.03 0.28
C GLU A 118 17.39 14.71 0.26
N SER A 119 17.27 14.06 -0.90
CA SER A 119 16.61 12.77 -1.00
C SER A 119 17.32 11.69 -0.19
N ARG A 120 16.53 10.86 0.50
CA ARG A 120 17.02 9.69 1.25
C ARG A 120 17.46 8.55 0.35
N ALA A 121 16.99 8.52 -0.91
CA ALA A 121 17.34 7.47 -1.87
C ALA A 121 18.83 7.52 -2.19
N ARG A 122 19.49 6.36 -2.14
CA ARG A 122 20.94 6.25 -2.39
C ARG A 122 21.26 5.86 -3.82
N ARG A 123 20.28 5.79 -4.73
CA ARG A 123 20.48 5.42 -6.14
C ARG A 123 19.69 6.40 -7.00
N ILE A 124 20.38 7.37 -7.59
CA ILE A 124 19.73 8.43 -8.37
C ILE A 124 20.40 8.57 -9.75
N ALA A 125 19.60 8.50 -10.81
CA ALA A 125 20.00 8.80 -12.17
C ALA A 125 19.29 10.06 -12.66
N LEU A 126 20.02 10.97 -13.30
CA LEU A 126 19.47 12.16 -13.95
C LEU A 126 19.88 12.17 -15.42
N PHE A 127 18.91 12.14 -16.32
CA PHE A 127 19.12 12.22 -17.78
C PHE A 127 18.65 13.58 -18.30
N LEU A 128 19.56 14.32 -18.94
CA LEU A 128 19.28 15.67 -19.44
C LEU A 128 19.33 15.71 -20.97
N ASP A 129 18.17 15.63 -21.61
CA ASP A 129 17.98 15.84 -23.04
C ASP A 129 17.57 17.30 -23.33
N CYS A 130 18.50 18.20 -23.05
CA CYS A 130 18.33 19.63 -23.30
C CYS A 130 19.65 20.27 -23.75
N CYS A 131 19.55 21.45 -24.36
CA CYS A 131 20.71 22.29 -24.63
C CYS A 131 21.41 22.65 -23.31
N TYR A 132 22.74 22.80 -23.35
CA TYR A 132 23.56 23.15 -22.19
C TYR A 132 23.49 22.18 -21.00
N GLY A 133 23.03 20.95 -21.19
CA GLY A 133 22.91 19.95 -20.12
C GLY A 133 24.22 19.75 -19.34
N GLY A 134 25.37 19.75 -20.03
CA GLY A 134 26.69 19.66 -19.38
C GLY A 134 27.05 20.81 -18.43
N ALA A 135 26.29 21.92 -18.42
CA ALA A 135 26.48 23.01 -17.45
C ALA A 135 25.94 22.67 -16.05
N PHE A 136 25.13 21.62 -15.90
CA PHE A 136 24.59 21.15 -14.62
C PHE A 136 25.73 20.91 -13.61
N SER A 137 26.73 20.13 -13.98
CA SER A 137 27.82 19.70 -13.09
C SER A 137 28.85 20.78 -12.76
N ARG A 138 29.01 21.82 -13.61
CA ARG A 138 29.84 23.00 -13.28
C ARG A 138 29.23 23.83 -12.16
N GLY A 139 27.90 23.96 -12.15
CA GLY A 139 27.16 24.62 -11.06
C GLY A 139 27.29 23.88 -9.73
N VAL A 140 27.35 22.54 -9.77
CA VAL A 140 27.54 21.70 -8.58
C VAL A 140 28.99 21.76 -8.05
N ARG A 141 30.01 21.68 -8.93
CA ARG A 141 31.44 21.77 -8.52
C ARG A 141 31.84 23.12 -7.92
N ALA A 142 31.25 24.23 -8.35
CA ALA A 142 31.54 25.54 -7.76
C ALA A 142 31.25 25.57 -6.24
N ARG A 143 30.32 24.73 -5.76
CA ARG A 143 29.96 24.58 -4.35
C ARG A 143 31.00 23.85 -3.51
N ALA A 144 31.78 22.95 -4.11
CA ALA A 144 32.79 22.17 -3.38
C ALA A 144 34.07 22.97 -3.11
N ALA A 145 34.33 24.03 -3.89
CA ALA A 145 35.50 24.90 -3.72
C ALA A 145 35.31 25.98 -2.64
N ASP A 146 34.06 26.37 -2.34
CA ASP A 146 33.73 27.38 -1.31
C ASP A 146 33.48 26.78 0.09
N ALA A 147 33.56 25.46 0.25
CA ALA A 147 33.47 24.78 1.54
C ALA A 147 34.88 24.58 2.13
N ILE A 148 35.33 25.54 2.93
CA ILE A 148 36.52 25.41 3.79
C ILE A 148 36.16 24.44 4.93
N ASP A 149 37.06 23.48 5.15
CA ASP A 149 37.09 22.45 6.21
C ASP A 149 36.10 21.27 6.10
N GLY A 150 36.60 20.19 5.49
CA GLY A 150 36.66 18.88 6.14
C GLY A 150 35.36 18.10 6.29
N GLU A 151 34.87 17.53 5.18
CA GLU A 151 34.37 16.14 5.04
C GLU A 151 33.57 16.06 3.73
N SER A 152 34.06 15.29 2.76
CA SER A 152 33.21 14.80 1.68
C SER A 152 32.10 13.96 2.32
N ALA A 153 30.83 14.34 2.16
CA ALA A 153 29.66 13.76 2.83
C ALA A 153 29.34 12.28 2.48
N PHE A 154 30.30 11.54 1.90
CA PHE A 154 30.19 10.12 1.61
C PHE A 154 31.52 9.43 1.91
N PRO A 155 31.66 8.68 3.02
CA PRO A 155 32.78 7.78 3.18
C PRO A 155 32.68 6.66 2.14
N ALA A 156 33.75 6.49 1.36
CA ALA A 156 33.95 5.32 0.52
C ALA A 156 33.94 4.06 1.42
N ALA A 157 32.83 3.31 1.39
CA ALA A 157 32.75 2.01 2.04
C ALA A 157 33.16 0.92 1.06
N ALA A 158 34.07 0.06 1.51
CA ALA A 158 34.70 -1.01 0.78
C ALA A 158 33.72 -2.08 0.26
N SER A 159 34.16 -2.69 -0.83
CA SER A 159 33.62 -3.84 -1.56
C SER A 159 33.09 -4.99 -0.70
N GLY A 160 31.83 -5.38 -0.94
CA GLY A 160 31.31 -6.72 -0.67
C GLY A 160 30.97 -7.39 -2.00
N ALA A 161 31.60 -8.54 -2.26
CA ALA A 161 31.15 -9.46 -3.30
C ALA A 161 29.85 -10.12 -2.81
N ASP A 162 28.78 -10.00 -3.60
CA ASP A 162 27.70 -10.98 -3.81
C ASP A 162 26.48 -10.29 -4.46
N GLY A 163 26.17 -10.63 -5.73
CA GLY A 163 24.85 -10.52 -6.36
C GLY A 163 24.25 -9.12 -6.63
N ALA A 164 24.26 -8.70 -7.90
CA ALA A 164 23.38 -7.71 -8.55
C ALA A 164 22.78 -6.58 -7.66
N GLY A 165 23.46 -5.42 -7.60
CA GLY A 165 22.82 -4.15 -7.22
C GLY A 165 23.37 -3.40 -5.98
N ASP A 166 24.57 -3.70 -5.49
CA ASP A 166 25.16 -2.95 -4.35
C ASP A 166 25.67 -1.54 -4.71
N GLY A 167 25.36 -1.06 -5.92
CA GLY A 167 25.66 0.31 -6.33
C GLY A 167 24.89 1.34 -5.50
N ARG A 168 25.57 2.39 -5.04
CA ARG A 168 25.01 3.56 -4.35
C ARG A 168 25.68 4.83 -4.86
N GLY A 169 24.89 5.87 -5.06
CA GLY A 169 25.31 7.20 -5.44
C GLY A 169 24.43 7.80 -6.53
N ARG A 170 24.97 8.78 -7.23
CA ARG A 170 24.28 9.60 -8.21
C ARG A 170 25.03 9.60 -9.53
N MET A 171 24.30 9.51 -10.63
CA MET A 171 24.86 9.64 -11.96
C MET A 171 24.02 10.59 -12.82
N VAL A 172 24.69 11.55 -13.44
CA VAL A 172 24.07 12.50 -14.37
C VAL A 172 24.60 12.20 -15.76
N ILE A 173 23.70 11.94 -16.71
CA ILE A 173 24.02 11.77 -18.13
C ILE A 173 23.37 12.90 -18.90
N THR A 174 24.14 13.62 -19.71
CA THR A 174 23.66 14.76 -20.49
C THR A 174 23.77 14.45 -21.97
N ALA A 175 22.80 14.91 -22.73
CA ALA A 175 22.78 14.77 -24.18
C ALA A 175 23.86 15.64 -24.84
N SER A 176 24.15 16.81 -24.28
CA SER A 176 25.10 17.79 -24.83
C SER A 176 26.14 18.23 -23.81
N GLY A 177 27.29 18.67 -24.32
CA GLY A 177 28.34 19.31 -23.55
C GLY A 177 27.96 20.72 -23.08
N ALA A 178 28.78 21.26 -22.20
CA ALA A 178 28.47 22.47 -21.46
C ALA A 178 28.67 23.79 -22.26
N THR A 179 29.35 23.72 -23.41
CA THR A 179 29.64 24.82 -24.35
C THR A 179 29.03 24.60 -25.73
N GLU A 180 28.56 23.39 -26.01
CA GLU A 180 27.86 23.04 -27.24
C GLU A 180 26.52 23.79 -27.23
N TYR A 181 26.24 24.54 -28.32
CA TYR A 181 25.22 25.61 -28.52
C TYR A 181 25.63 27.09 -28.34
N ALA A 182 26.82 27.43 -27.84
CA ALA A 182 27.24 28.84 -27.78
C ALA A 182 27.71 29.43 -29.14
N PHE A 183 27.68 28.65 -30.22
CA PHE A 183 28.17 29.04 -31.55
C PHE A 183 27.06 29.21 -32.61
N GLU A 184 25.79 29.05 -32.24
CA GLU A 184 24.65 29.38 -33.12
C GLU A 184 24.04 30.70 -32.65
N ASP A 185 24.12 31.68 -33.55
CA ASP A 185 23.81 33.10 -33.39
C ASP A 185 22.37 33.38 -32.91
N ASP A 186 22.12 34.65 -32.55
CA ASP A 186 21.01 35.31 -31.79
C ASP A 186 19.52 35.03 -32.18
N ARG A 187 19.21 33.83 -32.67
CA ARG A 187 17.86 33.29 -32.84
C ARG A 187 17.82 31.89 -32.25
N LEU A 188 17.28 31.77 -31.03
CA LEU A 188 16.98 30.50 -30.37
C LEU A 188 16.40 29.50 -31.40
N ALA A 189 17.16 28.43 -31.61
CA ALA A 189 17.12 27.59 -32.80
C ALA A 189 15.70 27.18 -33.24
N ARG A 190 15.40 27.44 -34.52
CA ARG A 190 14.37 26.72 -35.29
C ARG A 190 14.83 25.27 -35.41
N THR A 191 14.39 24.40 -34.51
CA THR A 191 14.56 22.96 -34.69
C THR A 191 13.45 22.45 -35.60
N ASP A 192 13.60 22.66 -36.91
CA ASP A 192 12.70 22.11 -37.94
C ASP A 192 12.91 20.58 -38.15
N ARG A 193 13.51 19.88 -37.17
CA ARG A 193 13.77 18.44 -37.25
C ARG A 193 12.52 17.68 -36.84
N HIS A 194 11.86 17.09 -37.83
CA HIS A 194 10.78 16.15 -37.63
C HIS A 194 11.39 14.78 -37.27
N GLY A 195 11.42 14.44 -35.98
CA GLY A 195 11.90 13.14 -35.51
C GLY A 195 12.19 13.08 -34.00
N PRO A 196 12.37 11.87 -33.44
CA PRO A 196 12.79 11.66 -32.05
C PRO A 196 14.17 12.28 -31.76
N SER A 197 14.45 12.61 -30.49
CA SER A 197 15.80 13.03 -30.08
C SER A 197 16.80 11.92 -30.35
N VAL A 198 18.00 12.28 -30.83
CA VAL A 198 19.08 11.32 -31.07
C VAL A 198 19.56 10.70 -29.75
N PHE A 199 19.60 11.49 -28.67
CA PHE A 199 20.00 11.02 -27.36
C PHE A 199 18.95 10.09 -26.73
N THR A 200 17.71 10.57 -26.59
CA THR A 200 16.64 9.72 -26.02
C THR A 200 16.32 8.52 -26.91
N GLY A 201 16.41 8.67 -28.23
CA GLY A 201 16.30 7.57 -29.18
C GLY A 201 17.38 6.51 -28.97
N ALA A 202 18.63 6.91 -28.71
CA ALA A 202 19.71 5.97 -28.39
C ALA A 202 19.48 5.25 -27.04
N LEU A 203 19.03 5.97 -26.00
CA LEU A 203 18.66 5.36 -24.71
C LEU A 203 17.57 4.29 -24.89
N VAL A 204 16.48 4.66 -25.54
CA VAL A 204 15.34 3.76 -25.79
C VAL A 204 15.77 2.55 -26.60
N HIS A 205 16.55 2.77 -27.67
CA HIS A 205 17.00 1.69 -28.52
C HIS A 205 17.88 0.70 -27.77
N GLY A 206 18.91 1.18 -27.06
CA GLY A 206 19.83 0.32 -26.30
C GLY A 206 19.14 -0.50 -25.23
N LEU A 207 18.19 0.09 -24.50
CA LEU A 207 17.39 -0.62 -23.50
C LEU A 207 16.41 -1.62 -24.14
N ARG A 208 15.78 -1.26 -25.25
CA ARG A 208 14.79 -2.11 -25.92
C ARG A 208 15.42 -3.31 -26.63
N THR A 209 16.54 -3.09 -27.31
CA THR A 209 17.22 -4.15 -28.07
C THR A 209 18.21 -4.93 -27.23
N GLY A 210 18.58 -4.42 -26.04
CA GLY A 210 19.62 -5.01 -25.22
C GLY A 210 21.05 -4.77 -25.71
N GLU A 211 21.24 -4.01 -26.80
CA GLU A 211 22.60 -3.71 -27.29
C GLU A 211 23.42 -2.86 -26.33
N ALA A 212 22.77 -2.23 -25.34
CA ALA A 212 23.45 -1.52 -24.27
C ALA A 212 24.10 -2.45 -23.23
N ASP A 213 23.79 -3.75 -23.22
CA ASP A 213 24.50 -4.75 -22.41
C ASP A 213 25.81 -5.14 -23.11
N THR A 214 26.80 -4.26 -22.97
CA THR A 214 28.13 -4.48 -23.55
C THR A 214 28.92 -5.55 -22.80
N GLY A 215 28.57 -5.84 -21.54
CA GLY A 215 29.19 -6.89 -20.73
C GLY A 215 28.66 -8.30 -21.02
N GLY A 216 27.48 -8.43 -21.64
CA GLY A 216 26.81 -9.69 -21.96
C GLY A 216 26.23 -10.42 -20.75
N ASP A 217 26.09 -9.76 -19.60
CA ASP A 217 25.61 -10.38 -18.36
C ASP A 217 24.06 -10.41 -18.27
N GLY A 218 23.38 -9.75 -19.21
CA GLY A 218 21.93 -9.60 -19.28
C GLY A 218 21.38 -8.46 -18.43
N LEU A 219 22.25 -7.67 -17.80
CA LEU A 219 21.94 -6.43 -17.12
C LEU A 219 22.41 -5.26 -17.98
N VAL A 220 21.81 -4.10 -17.78
CA VAL A 220 22.33 -2.85 -18.31
C VAL A 220 22.57 -1.94 -17.12
N ASP A 221 23.84 -1.67 -16.80
CA ASP A 221 24.21 -0.64 -15.83
C ASP A 221 24.38 0.74 -16.47
N LEU A 222 24.40 1.80 -15.65
CA LEU A 222 24.45 3.18 -16.16
C LEU A 222 25.76 3.52 -16.88
N ASP A 223 26.87 2.83 -16.58
CA ASP A 223 28.13 3.03 -17.28
C ASP A 223 28.07 2.40 -18.68
N GLU A 224 27.57 1.18 -18.79
CA GLU A 224 27.34 0.50 -20.07
C GLU A 224 26.35 1.26 -20.95
N LEU A 225 25.24 1.70 -20.34
CA LEU A 225 24.25 2.52 -21.05
C LEU A 225 24.86 3.82 -21.57
N TYR A 226 25.71 4.48 -20.77
CA TYR A 226 26.39 5.69 -21.21
C TYR A 226 27.34 5.41 -22.38
N ASP A 227 28.18 4.38 -22.29
CA ASP A 227 29.18 4.07 -23.31
C ASP A 227 28.49 3.71 -24.64
N TYR A 228 27.40 2.93 -24.58
CA TYR A 228 26.54 2.64 -25.73
C TYR A 228 25.94 3.92 -26.34
N VAL A 229 25.29 4.76 -25.51
CA VAL A 229 24.64 5.99 -25.97
C VAL A 229 25.67 6.94 -26.57
N TYR A 230 26.84 7.09 -25.94
CA TYR A 230 27.93 7.91 -26.46
C TYR A 230 28.34 7.43 -27.86
N ALA A 231 28.63 6.15 -28.02
CA ALA A 231 29.01 5.58 -29.32
C ALA A 231 27.93 5.78 -30.39
N ARG A 232 26.66 5.49 -30.06
CA ARG A 232 25.50 5.60 -30.97
C ARG A 232 25.24 7.04 -31.40
N VAL A 233 25.26 7.98 -30.46
CA VAL A 233 25.04 9.41 -30.72
C VAL A 233 26.17 9.95 -31.58
N ARG A 234 27.45 9.66 -31.27
CA ARG A 234 28.61 10.11 -32.04
C ARG A 234 28.69 9.52 -33.45
N ALA A 235 28.13 8.32 -33.65
CA ALA A 235 27.97 7.73 -34.98
C ALA A 235 26.87 8.42 -35.80
N THR A 236 25.83 8.95 -35.14
CA THR A 236 24.68 9.59 -35.79
C THR A 236 24.90 11.09 -36.04
N THR A 237 25.57 11.80 -35.13
CA THR A 237 25.82 13.24 -35.23
C THR A 237 27.15 13.64 -34.58
N ARG A 238 27.85 14.60 -35.19
CA ARG A 238 29.07 15.21 -34.65
C ARG A 238 28.79 16.39 -33.72
N HIS A 239 27.57 16.94 -33.74
CA HIS A 239 27.17 18.16 -33.03
C HIS A 239 26.67 17.92 -31.60
N GLN A 240 26.51 16.66 -31.21
CA GLN A 240 26.06 16.27 -29.89
C GLN A 240 27.13 15.37 -29.27
N THR A 241 27.64 15.75 -28.09
CA THR A 241 28.60 14.95 -27.34
C THR A 241 28.03 14.66 -25.96
N PRO A 242 27.50 13.45 -25.74
CA PRO A 242 27.01 13.06 -24.42
C PRO A 242 28.11 13.15 -23.36
N GLN A 243 27.75 13.51 -22.13
CA GLN A 243 28.67 13.54 -20.99
C GLN A 243 28.09 12.76 -19.81
N LYS A 244 28.95 12.15 -18.99
CA LYS A 244 28.56 11.56 -17.71
C LYS A 244 29.28 12.20 -16.53
N TRP A 245 28.60 12.22 -15.41
CA TRP A 245 29.10 12.61 -14.10
C TRP A 245 28.68 11.58 -13.09
N VAL A 246 29.64 11.06 -12.35
CA VAL A 246 29.44 9.94 -11.43
C VAL A 246 29.92 10.37 -10.05
N ASP A 247 29.00 10.29 -9.09
CA ASP A 247 29.25 10.36 -7.65
C ASP A 247 28.64 9.10 -7.03
N ALA A 248 29.18 7.94 -7.41
CA ALA A 248 28.66 6.64 -7.05
C ALA A 248 29.76 5.60 -6.88
N SER A 249 29.50 4.63 -5.99
CA SER A 249 30.26 3.42 -5.78
C SER A 249 29.46 2.21 -6.26
N GLY A 250 30.08 1.32 -7.04
CA GLY A 250 29.44 0.10 -7.55
C GLY A 250 28.53 0.33 -8.77
N LYS A 251 27.95 -0.76 -9.28
CA LYS A 251 27.11 -0.75 -10.49
C LYS A 251 25.68 -0.32 -10.19
N LEU A 252 25.21 0.74 -10.86
CA LEU A 252 23.81 1.16 -10.83
C LEU A 252 23.06 0.55 -12.02
N VAL A 253 22.37 -0.58 -11.79
CA VAL A 253 21.60 -1.27 -12.84
C VAL A 253 20.35 -0.47 -13.19
N VAL A 254 20.22 -0.07 -14.45
CA VAL A 254 19.09 0.70 -14.98
C VAL A 254 18.06 -0.20 -15.64
N GLY A 255 18.46 -1.30 -16.28
CA GLY A 255 17.51 -2.23 -16.89
C GLY A 255 18.05 -3.65 -17.06
N TRP A 256 17.22 -4.50 -17.65
CA TRP A 256 17.54 -5.87 -18.02
C TRP A 256 17.37 -6.05 -19.52
N VAL A 257 18.20 -6.92 -20.11
CA VAL A 257 18.06 -7.28 -21.52
C VAL A 257 16.87 -8.22 -21.67
N PRO A 258 15.89 -7.90 -22.54
CA PRO A 258 14.77 -8.80 -22.77
C PRO A 258 15.29 -10.11 -23.36
N LEU A 259 14.71 -11.22 -22.93
CA LEU A 259 15.16 -12.55 -23.33
C LEU A 259 15.17 -12.75 -24.86
N SER A 260 14.25 -12.10 -25.56
CA SER A 260 14.15 -12.09 -27.02
C SER A 260 15.36 -11.44 -27.71
N ALA A 261 16.11 -10.59 -27.02
CA ALA A 261 17.35 -10.03 -27.53
C ALA A 261 18.57 -10.93 -27.26
N ARG A 262 18.55 -11.72 -26.16
CA ARG A 262 19.70 -12.53 -25.72
C ARG A 262 20.02 -13.71 -26.63
N LEU A 263 19.03 -14.26 -27.34
CA LEU A 263 19.20 -15.49 -28.12
C LEU A 263 18.85 -15.26 -29.59
N LYS A 264 19.84 -15.22 -30.49
CA LYS A 264 19.62 -15.15 -31.94
C LYS A 264 19.66 -16.56 -32.53
N GLY A 265 18.76 -16.86 -33.48
CA GLY A 265 18.71 -18.16 -34.13
C GLY A 265 19.89 -18.37 -35.07
N ALA A 266 20.59 -19.51 -34.92
CA ALA A 266 21.59 -19.94 -35.88
C ALA A 266 20.92 -20.46 -37.17
N PRO A 267 21.50 -20.22 -38.35
CA PRO A 267 20.97 -20.76 -39.60
C PRO A 267 21.00 -22.30 -39.60
N LEU A 268 19.85 -22.89 -39.96
CA LEU A 268 19.69 -24.34 -40.06
C LEU A 268 20.24 -24.88 -41.40
N PRO A 269 20.59 -26.18 -41.48
CA PRO A 269 21.01 -26.81 -42.74
C PRO A 269 19.99 -26.61 -43.87
N ALA A 270 20.47 -26.22 -45.06
CA ALA A 270 19.61 -25.86 -46.18
C ALA A 270 18.71 -27.02 -46.66
N ASP A 271 19.19 -28.26 -46.54
CA ASP A 271 18.44 -29.48 -46.84
C ASP A 271 17.30 -29.75 -45.86
N LEU A 272 17.42 -29.31 -44.60
CA LEU A 272 16.35 -29.39 -43.61
C LEU A 272 15.27 -28.35 -43.92
N VAL A 273 15.66 -27.11 -44.25
CA VAL A 273 14.73 -26.05 -44.66
C VAL A 273 13.98 -26.45 -45.93
N ALA A 274 14.68 -27.00 -46.93
CA ALA A 274 14.05 -27.46 -48.17
C ALA A 274 13.03 -28.59 -47.92
N ARG A 275 13.29 -29.49 -46.95
CA ARG A 275 12.34 -30.55 -46.56
C ARG A 275 11.07 -29.99 -45.92
N THR A 276 11.18 -28.92 -45.14
CA THR A 276 10.01 -28.26 -44.53
C THR A 276 9.16 -27.49 -45.53
N ASP A 277 9.74 -27.12 -46.68
CA ASP A 277 9.05 -26.46 -47.80
C ASP A 277 8.59 -27.46 -48.89
N GLY A 278 8.73 -28.77 -48.65
CA GLY A 278 8.37 -29.82 -49.61
C GLY A 278 6.88 -29.85 -49.96
N GLN A 279 6.54 -30.23 -51.20
CA GLN A 279 5.14 -30.27 -51.67
C GLN A 279 4.30 -31.35 -50.96
N ALA A 280 4.89 -32.52 -50.68
CA ALA A 280 4.18 -33.61 -50.03
C ALA A 280 4.15 -33.40 -48.50
N PRO A 281 2.99 -33.56 -47.83
CA PRO A 281 2.91 -33.48 -46.37
C PRO A 281 3.83 -34.45 -45.62
N ALA A 282 4.13 -35.61 -46.22
CA ALA A 282 5.05 -36.59 -45.66
C ALA A 282 6.49 -36.06 -45.51
N ASP A 283 6.96 -35.25 -46.46
CA ASP A 283 8.30 -34.65 -46.43
C ASP A 283 8.38 -33.57 -45.34
N ARG A 284 7.33 -32.74 -45.24
CA ARG A 284 7.25 -31.71 -44.19
C ARG A 284 7.15 -32.33 -42.80
N LEU A 285 6.41 -33.42 -42.64
CA LEU A 285 6.36 -34.20 -41.39
C LEU A 285 7.74 -34.76 -41.01
N ALA A 286 8.52 -35.25 -41.97
CA ALA A 286 9.89 -35.67 -41.72
C ALA A 286 10.77 -34.48 -41.28
N GLY A 287 10.60 -33.30 -41.90
CA GLY A 287 11.21 -32.05 -41.48
C GLY A 287 10.86 -31.66 -40.04
N VAL A 288 9.58 -31.69 -39.67
CA VAL A 288 9.09 -31.39 -38.30
C VAL A 288 9.74 -32.32 -37.26
N ARG A 289 9.92 -33.61 -37.55
CA ARG A 289 10.57 -34.55 -36.63
C ARG A 289 12.04 -34.19 -36.37
N GLU A 290 12.76 -33.76 -37.40
CA GLU A 290 14.15 -33.34 -37.26
C GLU A 290 14.26 -31.98 -36.55
N LEU A 291 13.37 -31.04 -36.86
CA LEU A 291 13.30 -29.77 -36.13
C LEU A 291 12.97 -29.96 -34.65
N ARG A 292 12.06 -30.90 -34.32
CA ARG A 292 11.78 -31.29 -32.93
C ARG A 292 13.03 -31.80 -32.24
N ARG A 293 13.86 -32.60 -32.91
CA ARG A 293 15.13 -33.10 -32.35
C ARG A 293 16.08 -31.94 -32.04
N ILE A 294 16.23 -31.00 -32.97
CA ILE A 294 17.09 -29.81 -32.80
C ILE A 294 16.54 -28.89 -31.69
N LEU A 295 15.22 -28.72 -31.60
CA LEU A 295 14.56 -27.89 -30.58
C LEU A 295 14.81 -28.40 -29.14
N LEU A 296 14.99 -29.70 -28.98
CA LEU A 296 15.25 -30.36 -27.69
C LEU A 296 16.74 -30.53 -27.38
N ASP A 297 17.61 -30.17 -28.32
CA ASP A 297 19.08 -30.26 -28.19
C ASP A 297 19.65 -29.16 -27.27
N ASP A 298 20.88 -29.33 -26.80
CA ASP A 298 21.57 -28.39 -25.90
C ASP A 298 22.07 -27.12 -26.62
N ASP A 299 22.15 -27.16 -27.95
CA ASP A 299 22.50 -26.01 -28.79
C ASP A 299 21.34 -25.03 -28.90
N VAL A 300 21.28 -24.08 -27.95
CA VAL A 300 20.20 -23.11 -27.82
C VAL A 300 20.04 -22.21 -29.05
N GLU A 301 21.14 -21.84 -29.73
CA GLU A 301 21.06 -20.99 -30.93
C GLU A 301 20.43 -21.74 -32.10
N ARG A 302 20.80 -23.00 -32.32
CA ARG A 302 20.13 -23.85 -33.33
C ARG A 302 18.69 -24.17 -32.93
N ALA A 303 18.41 -24.37 -31.65
CA ALA A 303 17.06 -24.59 -31.14
C ALA A 303 16.15 -23.38 -31.42
N VAL A 304 16.65 -22.12 -31.32
CA VAL A 304 15.90 -20.93 -31.74
C VAL A 304 15.58 -20.98 -33.23
N GLY A 305 16.56 -21.32 -34.09
CA GLY A 305 16.31 -21.47 -35.53
C GLY A 305 15.25 -22.53 -35.85
N ALA A 306 15.28 -23.66 -35.13
CA ALA A 306 14.27 -24.71 -35.26
C ALA A 306 12.88 -24.28 -34.75
N MET A 307 12.83 -23.54 -33.63
CA MET A 307 11.61 -22.97 -33.08
C MET A 307 10.92 -22.02 -34.06
N ASP A 308 11.67 -21.12 -34.71
CA ASP A 308 11.14 -20.16 -35.67
C ASP A 308 10.49 -20.88 -36.86
N LEU A 309 11.15 -21.94 -37.36
CA LEU A 309 10.64 -22.73 -38.48
C LEU A 309 9.41 -23.55 -38.09
N LEU A 310 9.40 -24.15 -36.88
CA LEU A 310 8.24 -24.86 -36.34
C LEU A 310 7.03 -23.93 -36.14
N HIS A 311 7.24 -22.69 -35.70
CA HIS A 311 6.17 -21.69 -35.59
C HIS A 311 5.53 -21.36 -36.95
N ARG A 312 6.31 -21.34 -38.04
CA ARG A 312 5.72 -21.18 -39.38
C ARG A 312 4.85 -22.37 -39.75
N LEU A 313 5.31 -23.59 -39.45
CA LEU A 313 4.62 -24.84 -39.76
C LEU A 313 3.36 -25.07 -38.93
N THR A 314 3.12 -24.34 -37.83
CA THR A 314 1.81 -24.39 -37.15
C THR A 314 0.67 -23.86 -38.03
N GLY A 315 0.99 -23.01 -39.02
CA GLY A 315 0.04 -22.50 -40.03
C GLY A 315 0.00 -23.32 -41.33
N ASP A 316 0.59 -24.52 -41.37
CA ASP A 316 0.63 -25.38 -42.56
C ASP A 316 -0.78 -25.80 -43.01
N ASP A 317 -0.96 -26.01 -44.32
CA ASP A 317 -2.23 -26.42 -44.92
C ASP A 317 -2.62 -27.87 -44.55
N SER A 318 -1.64 -28.71 -44.24
CA SER A 318 -1.87 -30.04 -43.70
C SER A 318 -2.09 -29.99 -42.19
N LYS A 319 -3.26 -30.47 -41.76
CA LYS A 319 -3.59 -30.61 -40.33
C LYS A 319 -2.62 -31.52 -39.58
N GLU A 320 -2.05 -32.53 -40.25
CA GLU A 320 -1.09 -33.43 -39.63
C GLU A 320 0.25 -32.74 -39.36
N VAL A 321 0.74 -31.93 -40.31
CA VAL A 321 1.97 -31.15 -40.18
C VAL A 321 1.80 -30.08 -39.10
N SER A 322 0.70 -29.31 -39.15
CA SER A 322 0.37 -28.28 -38.17
C SER A 322 0.24 -28.84 -36.75
N ALA A 323 -0.44 -29.98 -36.58
CA ALA A 323 -0.56 -30.65 -35.29
C ALA A 323 0.79 -31.15 -34.77
N ALA A 324 1.63 -31.73 -35.64
CA ALA A 324 2.96 -32.20 -35.27
C ALA A 324 3.90 -31.06 -34.86
N ALA A 325 3.86 -29.94 -35.58
CA ALA A 325 4.64 -28.73 -35.26
C ALA A 325 4.19 -28.14 -33.91
N THR A 326 2.87 -28.06 -33.69
CA THR A 326 2.29 -27.59 -32.42
C THR A 326 2.70 -28.50 -31.25
N ALA A 327 2.66 -29.82 -31.44
CA ALA A 327 3.07 -30.79 -30.43
C ALA A 327 4.57 -30.67 -30.09
N ALA A 328 5.43 -30.46 -31.10
CA ALA A 328 6.86 -30.26 -30.89
C ALA A 328 7.16 -29.00 -30.06
N LEU A 329 6.48 -27.89 -30.34
CA LEU A 329 6.59 -26.66 -29.57
C LEU A 329 6.08 -26.82 -28.13
N GLN A 330 4.94 -27.49 -27.95
CA GLN A 330 4.37 -27.79 -26.62
C GLN A 330 5.26 -28.72 -25.78
N GLU A 331 5.92 -29.69 -26.41
CA GLU A 331 6.84 -30.59 -25.73
C GLU A 331 8.08 -29.85 -25.20
N ALA A 332 8.58 -28.87 -25.95
CA ALA A 332 9.74 -28.09 -25.57
C ALA A 332 9.46 -27.09 -24.43
N GLN A 333 8.20 -26.73 -24.17
CA GLN A 333 7.85 -25.74 -23.13
C GLN A 333 8.32 -26.14 -21.73
N LEU A 334 8.56 -25.11 -20.91
CA LEU A 334 8.86 -25.27 -19.49
C LEU A 334 7.63 -25.76 -18.73
N LYS A 335 7.88 -26.64 -17.77
CA LYS A 335 6.93 -27.09 -16.77
C LYS A 335 7.51 -26.84 -15.39
N ALA A 336 6.74 -26.20 -14.53
CA ALA A 336 7.10 -25.96 -13.15
C ALA A 336 6.83 -27.22 -12.30
N VAL A 337 7.79 -27.58 -11.45
CA VAL A 337 7.66 -28.65 -10.45
C VAL A 337 8.09 -28.10 -9.09
N PRO A 338 7.14 -27.86 -8.15
CA PRO A 338 5.68 -28.02 -8.29
C PRO A 338 5.04 -26.98 -9.23
N ASP A 339 3.85 -27.29 -9.76
CA ASP A 339 3.09 -26.43 -10.68
C ASP A 339 2.36 -25.26 -9.97
N ARG A 340 2.34 -25.30 -8.63
CA ARG A 340 1.79 -24.28 -7.74
C ARG A 340 2.65 -24.19 -6.49
N VAL A 341 2.70 -23.02 -5.87
CA VAL A 341 3.45 -22.81 -4.63
C VAL A 341 2.54 -22.34 -3.51
N GLU A 342 2.58 -23.06 -2.39
CA GLU A 342 1.86 -22.71 -1.16
C GLU A 342 2.89 -22.35 -0.08
N LEU A 343 3.07 -21.06 0.18
CA LEU A 343 4.07 -20.53 1.10
C LEU A 343 3.52 -20.57 2.54
N GLY A 344 3.50 -21.73 3.21
CA GLY A 344 2.87 -21.79 4.53
C GLY A 344 2.66 -23.16 5.17
N ALA A 345 3.70 -23.96 5.28
CA ALA A 345 3.82 -25.04 6.27
C ALA A 345 5.30 -25.42 6.33
N ALA A 346 5.80 -25.81 7.50
CA ALA A 346 7.13 -26.39 7.61
C ALA A 346 7.28 -27.51 6.57
N ALA A 347 8.37 -27.46 5.79
CA ALA A 347 8.70 -28.53 4.86
C ALA A 347 8.98 -29.82 5.66
N GLU A 348 8.03 -30.75 5.68
CA GLU A 348 8.31 -32.14 6.03
C GLU A 348 8.66 -32.93 4.75
N GLY A 349 9.84 -33.56 4.78
CA GLY A 349 10.34 -34.54 3.80
C GLY A 349 11.08 -33.91 2.62
N GLY A 350 12.38 -34.07 2.40
CA GLY A 350 13.26 -35.16 2.76
C GLY A 350 13.84 -35.77 1.48
N PHE A 351 14.99 -35.25 1.02
CA PHE A 351 15.95 -36.04 0.25
C PHE A 351 17.32 -35.82 0.88
N GLY A 352 17.74 -36.82 1.64
CA GLY A 352 19.05 -36.84 2.28
C GLY A 352 20.14 -37.22 1.29
N VAL A 353 21.26 -36.50 1.38
CA VAL A 353 22.58 -37.06 1.07
C VAL A 353 23.47 -36.64 2.24
N GLY A 354 23.90 -37.63 3.02
CA GLY A 354 24.70 -37.42 4.22
C GLY A 354 26.18 -37.24 3.91
N ALA A 355 26.88 -36.52 4.80
CA ALA A 355 28.27 -36.77 5.14
C ALA A 355 28.66 -36.06 6.45
N GLY A 356 29.15 -36.85 7.42
CA GLY A 356 30.36 -36.51 8.19
C GLY A 356 30.24 -35.59 9.41
N ALA A 357 30.43 -36.18 10.59
CA ALA A 357 30.45 -35.54 11.90
C ALA A 357 31.73 -34.74 12.22
N GLY A 358 31.63 -33.82 13.20
CA GLY A 358 32.77 -33.46 14.06
C GLY A 358 32.70 -32.09 14.76
N GLY A 359 32.52 -32.10 16.09
CA GLY A 359 33.15 -31.11 17.01
C GLY A 359 32.30 -29.93 17.48
N GLY A 360 31.99 -29.91 18.78
CA GLY A 360 31.18 -28.87 19.43
C GLY A 360 31.91 -27.59 19.82
N GLY A 361 31.10 -26.56 20.12
CA GLY A 361 31.54 -25.30 20.74
C GLY A 361 30.36 -24.32 20.76
N GLY A 362 29.87 -24.01 21.97
CA GLY A 362 28.71 -23.14 22.18
C GLY A 362 28.97 -21.68 21.81
N GLY A 363 28.00 -21.09 21.12
CA GLY A 363 27.87 -19.65 20.85
C GLY A 363 26.39 -19.25 20.84
N PRO A 364 26.04 -17.99 21.16
CA PRO A 364 24.65 -17.60 21.43
C PRO A 364 23.82 -17.65 20.13
N ALA A 365 22.76 -18.45 20.15
CA ALA A 365 21.81 -18.58 19.06
C ALA A 365 20.93 -17.32 18.98
N GLY A 366 21.31 -16.41 18.08
CA GLY A 366 20.56 -15.20 17.74
C GLY A 366 20.66 -14.92 16.24
N ALA A 367 20.37 -15.93 15.41
CA ALA A 367 20.20 -15.76 13.98
C ALA A 367 18.80 -16.26 13.60
N ALA A 368 17.91 -15.33 13.29
CA ALA A 368 16.64 -15.65 12.64
C ALA A 368 16.95 -16.42 11.34
N GLY A 369 16.41 -17.62 11.19
CA GLY A 369 16.54 -18.38 9.95
C GLY A 369 16.00 -17.60 8.74
N PRO A 370 16.46 -17.91 7.52
CA PRO A 370 16.02 -17.22 6.32
C PRO A 370 14.49 -17.32 6.14
N PRO A 371 13.85 -16.31 5.52
CA PRO A 371 12.41 -16.33 5.27
C PRO A 371 12.03 -17.60 4.49
N ALA A 372 10.82 -18.13 4.71
CA ALA A 372 10.36 -19.33 4.02
C ALA A 372 10.35 -19.14 2.50
N THR A 373 11.41 -19.58 1.84
CA THR A 373 11.56 -19.59 0.38
C THR A 373 11.26 -20.98 -0.16
N HIS A 374 10.45 -21.07 -1.21
CA HIS A 374 10.23 -22.31 -1.95
C HIS A 374 10.93 -22.25 -3.29
N THR A 375 11.72 -23.29 -3.59
CA THR A 375 12.40 -23.42 -4.87
C THR A 375 11.55 -24.29 -5.79
N VAL A 376 11.13 -23.72 -6.92
CA VAL A 376 10.44 -24.40 -8.01
C VAL A 376 11.46 -24.77 -9.06
N ARG A 377 11.51 -26.05 -9.43
CA ARG A 377 12.37 -26.50 -10.52
C ARG A 377 11.62 -26.38 -11.84
N LEU A 378 12.25 -25.80 -12.85
CA LEU A 378 11.72 -25.65 -14.19
C LEU A 378 12.32 -26.73 -15.09
N VAL A 379 11.47 -27.65 -15.54
CA VAL A 379 11.85 -28.77 -16.41
C VAL A 379 11.35 -28.47 -17.81
N GLY A 380 12.22 -28.59 -18.81
CA GLY A 380 11.89 -28.35 -20.21
C GLY A 380 13.16 -28.41 -21.07
N SER A 381 13.04 -28.03 -22.35
CA SER A 381 14.18 -28.02 -23.26
C SER A 381 15.26 -27.02 -22.80
N PRO A 382 16.51 -27.19 -23.23
CA PRO A 382 17.59 -26.25 -22.94
C PRO A 382 17.25 -24.81 -23.35
N LEU A 383 16.61 -24.64 -24.51
CA LEU A 383 16.06 -23.34 -24.96
C LEU A 383 15.03 -22.78 -23.99
N ALA A 384 14.09 -23.62 -23.52
CA ALA A 384 13.03 -23.19 -22.61
C ALA A 384 13.58 -22.75 -21.25
N ARG A 385 14.70 -23.35 -20.80
CA ARG A 385 15.41 -23.01 -19.55
C ARG A 385 16.16 -21.68 -19.62
N VAL A 386 16.22 -21.02 -20.77
CA VAL A 386 16.56 -19.61 -20.85
C VAL A 386 15.25 -18.84 -20.66
N PHE A 387 15.01 -18.34 -19.45
CA PHE A 387 13.75 -17.68 -19.07
C PHE A 387 14.00 -16.48 -18.16
N GLN A 388 12.95 -15.67 -17.96
CA GLN A 388 12.91 -14.61 -16.96
C GLN A 388 11.67 -14.79 -16.09
N ALA A 389 11.84 -14.67 -14.77
CA ALA A 389 10.74 -14.74 -13.81
C ALA A 389 10.43 -13.36 -13.24
N THR A 390 9.16 -12.95 -13.28
CA THR A 390 8.69 -11.66 -12.76
C THR A 390 7.41 -11.83 -11.94
N THR A 391 7.02 -10.82 -11.16
CA THR A 391 5.74 -10.82 -10.45
C THR A 391 5.22 -9.40 -10.33
N THR A 392 3.90 -9.24 -10.42
CA THR A 392 3.21 -7.97 -10.15
C THR A 392 2.77 -7.83 -8.69
N ALA A 393 2.83 -8.93 -7.93
CA ALA A 393 2.43 -8.96 -6.54
C ALA A 393 3.57 -8.44 -5.64
N GLY A 394 3.40 -7.25 -5.09
CA GLY A 394 4.42 -6.58 -4.26
C GLY A 394 4.81 -7.32 -2.96
N TRP A 395 4.18 -8.44 -2.63
CA TRP A 395 4.52 -9.31 -1.50
C TRP A 395 5.33 -10.55 -1.87
N ILE A 396 5.47 -10.87 -3.16
CA ILE A 396 6.24 -12.01 -3.66
C ILE A 396 7.65 -11.52 -3.99
N THR A 397 8.67 -12.19 -3.46
CA THR A 397 10.06 -12.03 -3.89
C THR A 397 10.42 -13.17 -4.82
N VAL A 398 11.12 -12.87 -5.91
CA VAL A 398 11.48 -13.85 -6.94
C VAL A 398 12.96 -13.74 -7.24
N GLU A 399 13.67 -14.84 -7.05
CA GLU A 399 15.02 -15.06 -7.57
C GLU A 399 14.95 -16.23 -8.55
N HIS A 400 15.84 -16.27 -9.53
CA HIS A 400 15.87 -17.36 -10.49
C HIS A 400 17.29 -17.67 -10.95
N SER A 401 17.48 -18.87 -11.49
CA SER A 401 18.73 -19.29 -12.12
C SER A 401 19.11 -18.34 -13.26
N GLY A 402 20.42 -18.16 -13.44
CA GLY A 402 20.93 -17.50 -14.65
C GLY A 402 20.64 -18.34 -15.91
N PRO A 403 20.75 -17.72 -17.10
CA PRO A 403 20.74 -18.49 -18.34
C PRO A 403 21.88 -19.49 -18.33
N PHE A 404 21.61 -20.74 -18.70
CA PHE A 404 22.60 -21.84 -18.75
C PHE A 404 23.15 -22.31 -17.39
N ASP A 405 22.43 -22.08 -16.30
CA ASP A 405 22.79 -22.64 -15.00
C ASP A 405 22.96 -24.18 -15.09
N PRO A 406 24.15 -24.73 -14.74
CA PRO A 406 24.42 -26.16 -14.83
C PRO A 406 23.56 -26.99 -13.86
N SER A 407 22.98 -26.37 -12.82
CA SER A 407 22.03 -27.01 -11.91
C SER A 407 20.60 -27.11 -12.49
N GLY A 408 20.38 -26.55 -13.69
CA GLY A 408 19.08 -26.51 -14.36
C GLY A 408 18.29 -25.24 -14.02
N GLY A 409 17.13 -25.08 -14.67
CA GLY A 409 16.26 -23.93 -14.44
C GLY A 409 15.58 -24.00 -13.07
N TRP A 410 15.70 -22.96 -12.26
CA TRP A 410 15.00 -22.90 -10.97
C TRP A 410 14.52 -21.47 -10.67
N VAL A 411 13.44 -21.37 -9.90
CA VAL A 411 12.87 -20.12 -9.40
C VAL A 411 12.67 -20.24 -7.90
N ARG A 412 13.31 -19.38 -7.13
CA ARG A 412 13.11 -19.27 -5.68
C ARG A 412 12.09 -18.19 -5.41
N ILE A 413 10.95 -18.60 -4.87
CA ILE A 413 9.82 -17.76 -4.53
C ILE A 413 9.80 -17.58 -3.02
N GLY A 414 9.91 -16.33 -2.57
CA GLY A 414 9.83 -15.95 -1.17
C GLY A 414 8.74 -14.94 -0.89
N VAL A 415 8.60 -14.54 0.37
CA VAL A 415 7.67 -13.51 0.81
C VAL A 415 8.46 -12.27 1.26
N ASP A 416 8.12 -11.08 0.75
CA ASP A 416 8.63 -9.82 1.32
C ASP A 416 7.96 -9.57 2.67
N PRO A 417 8.70 -9.63 3.80
CA PRO A 417 8.13 -9.47 5.13
C PRO A 417 7.51 -8.09 5.38
N GLY A 418 7.91 -7.07 4.62
CA GLY A 418 7.51 -5.66 4.77
C GLY A 418 6.36 -5.22 3.86
N ALA A 419 5.91 -6.06 2.92
CA ALA A 419 4.82 -5.75 2.00
C ALA A 419 3.47 -6.34 2.43
N LEU A 420 3.46 -7.15 3.50
CA LEU A 420 2.26 -7.75 4.06
C LEU A 420 1.63 -6.84 5.10
N ALA A 421 0.55 -6.16 4.73
CA ALA A 421 -0.28 -5.42 5.69
C ALA A 421 -0.81 -6.40 6.77
N GLU A 422 -0.74 -6.00 8.04
CA GLU A 422 -1.50 -6.72 9.07
C GLU A 422 -2.97 -6.75 8.64
N HIS A 423 -3.58 -7.94 8.59
CA HIS A 423 -4.98 -8.23 8.22
C HIS A 423 -5.29 -8.58 6.75
N SER A 424 -4.31 -8.89 5.90
CA SER A 424 -4.62 -9.51 4.59
C SER A 424 -5.18 -10.92 4.78
N GLY A 425 -6.29 -11.24 4.08
CA GLY A 425 -6.78 -12.63 3.93
C GLY A 425 -5.76 -13.52 3.21
N PRO A 426 -6.11 -14.77 2.84
CA PRO A 426 -5.20 -15.61 2.04
C PRO A 426 -4.76 -14.85 0.80
N LEU A 427 -3.46 -14.66 0.66
CA LEU A 427 -2.87 -13.90 -0.42
C LEU A 427 -2.75 -14.79 -1.63
N ARG A 428 -3.14 -14.24 -2.77
CA ARG A 428 -3.04 -14.89 -4.07
C ARG A 428 -2.27 -13.97 -4.99
N GLY A 429 -1.29 -14.55 -5.67
CA GLY A 429 -0.49 -13.89 -6.69
C GLY A 429 0.07 -14.93 -7.63
N SER A 430 0.80 -14.48 -8.64
CA SER A 430 1.48 -15.36 -9.58
C SER A 430 2.89 -14.86 -9.83
N VAL A 431 3.76 -15.81 -10.18
CA VAL A 431 5.07 -15.53 -10.76
C VAL A 431 4.96 -15.85 -12.25
N ASN A 432 5.17 -14.84 -13.08
CA ASN A 432 5.10 -14.94 -14.52
C ASN A 432 6.48 -15.35 -15.03
N ILE A 433 6.53 -16.50 -15.70
CA ILE A 433 7.71 -17.02 -16.36
C ILE A 433 7.57 -16.77 -17.85
N VAL A 434 8.54 -16.03 -18.41
CA VAL A 434 8.57 -15.74 -19.83
C VAL A 434 9.81 -16.38 -20.44
N ASN A 435 9.62 -17.16 -21.50
CA ASN A 435 10.71 -17.70 -22.32
C ASN A 435 10.46 -17.49 -23.83
N ARG A 436 11.37 -17.97 -24.67
CA ARG A 436 11.23 -17.86 -26.14
C ARG A 436 10.07 -18.67 -26.73
N LEU A 437 9.62 -19.71 -26.03
CA LEU A 437 8.55 -20.63 -26.45
C LEU A 437 7.17 -20.20 -25.94
N GLY A 438 7.09 -19.18 -25.09
CA GLY A 438 5.86 -18.62 -24.55
C GLY A 438 5.99 -18.11 -23.12
N GLU A 439 4.85 -17.76 -22.55
CA GLU A 439 4.71 -17.36 -21.15
C GLU A 439 3.79 -18.32 -20.41
N PHE A 440 4.06 -18.53 -19.12
CA PHE A 440 3.17 -19.25 -18.23
C PHE A 440 3.30 -18.71 -16.80
N GLU A 441 2.24 -18.91 -16.01
CA GLU A 441 2.19 -18.40 -14.63
C GLU A 441 2.31 -19.54 -13.63
N ILE A 442 3.10 -19.31 -12.58
CA ILE A 442 3.15 -20.17 -11.39
C ILE A 442 2.26 -19.51 -10.32
N PRO A 443 1.09 -20.08 -10.01
CA PRO A 443 0.24 -19.56 -8.95
C PRO A 443 0.90 -19.72 -7.59
N VAL A 444 0.92 -18.63 -6.83
CA VAL A 444 1.48 -18.57 -5.48
C VAL A 444 0.36 -18.19 -4.52
N THR A 445 0.17 -19.02 -3.50
CA THR A 445 -0.70 -18.70 -2.37
C THR A 445 0.14 -18.62 -1.11
N ALA A 446 -0.16 -17.64 -0.26
CA ALA A 446 0.37 -17.57 1.08
C ALA A 446 -0.82 -17.54 2.05
N PRO A 447 -0.77 -18.25 3.18
CA PRO A 447 -1.78 -18.12 4.21
C PRO A 447 -1.79 -16.67 4.67
N ALA A 448 -2.98 -16.18 5.06
CA ALA A 448 -3.08 -14.93 5.79
C ALA A 448 -2.03 -14.96 6.90
N ARG A 449 -1.20 -13.92 7.03
CA ARG A 449 -0.26 -13.85 8.15
C ARG A 449 -1.12 -13.89 9.41
N GLY A 450 -1.17 -15.06 10.02
CA GLY A 450 -1.86 -15.27 11.28
C GLY A 450 -1.31 -14.24 12.23
N SER A 451 -2.23 -13.54 12.91
CA SER A 451 -1.96 -12.81 14.14
C SER A 451 -0.74 -13.40 14.86
N LEU A 452 0.20 -12.52 15.28
CA LEU A 452 1.46 -12.72 16.03
C LEU A 452 1.38 -13.59 17.32
N TRP A 453 0.53 -14.59 17.33
CA TRP A 453 0.26 -15.56 18.37
C TRP A 453 0.18 -16.95 17.74
N SER A 454 1.19 -17.35 16.97
CA SER A 454 1.66 -18.72 17.15
C SER A 454 2.39 -18.75 18.49
N ARG A 455 1.97 -19.65 19.37
CA ARG A 455 2.73 -19.99 20.57
C ARG A 455 4.08 -20.55 20.11
N SER A 456 5.12 -19.75 20.13
CA SER A 456 6.47 -20.22 20.41
C SER A 456 6.89 -19.56 21.71
N ALA A 457 7.15 -20.41 22.71
CA ALA A 457 7.93 -20.03 23.88
C ALA A 457 9.27 -19.47 23.40
N ASP A 458 9.77 -18.44 24.10
CA ASP A 458 10.99 -17.67 23.81
C ASP A 458 10.96 -16.87 22.49
N THR A 459 11.22 -15.56 22.42
CA THR A 459 11.97 -14.63 23.26
C THR A 459 11.51 -13.17 23.01
N THR A 460 11.63 -12.38 24.08
CA THR A 460 11.73 -10.92 24.25
C THR A 460 11.67 -9.96 23.03
N VAL A 461 10.55 -9.23 22.92
CA VAL A 461 10.49 -7.81 22.46
C VAL A 461 9.67 -7.04 23.51
N PRO A 462 10.03 -5.79 23.91
CA PRO A 462 9.45 -5.16 25.08
C PRO A 462 7.97 -4.86 24.85
N ARG A 463 7.11 -5.47 25.66
CA ARG A 463 5.69 -5.13 25.73
C ARG A 463 5.59 -3.71 26.28
N LEU A 464 4.95 -2.79 25.55
CA LEU A 464 4.24 -1.69 26.23
C LEU A 464 3.37 -2.35 27.31
N PRO A 465 3.50 -1.94 28.59
CA PRO A 465 2.85 -2.63 29.68
C PRO A 465 1.35 -2.62 29.43
N ARG A 466 0.76 -3.78 29.09
CA ARG A 466 -0.68 -3.96 29.23
C ARG A 466 -0.91 -3.88 30.74
N PRO A 467 -1.60 -2.83 31.25
CA PRO A 467 -1.88 -2.75 32.67
C PRO A 467 -2.79 -3.92 33.04
N GLY A 468 -2.20 -5.04 33.49
CA GLY A 468 -2.94 -6.24 33.86
C GLY A 468 -3.97 -5.95 34.94
N TRP A 469 -3.72 -4.91 35.75
CA TRP A 469 -4.66 -4.38 36.73
C TRP A 469 -5.97 -3.89 36.10
N LEU A 470 -5.96 -3.31 34.88
CA LEU A 470 -7.18 -2.81 34.23
C LEU A 470 -8.13 -3.95 33.78
N LEU A 471 -7.58 -5.16 33.64
CA LEU A 471 -8.34 -6.37 33.32
C LEU A 471 -8.82 -7.12 34.58
N ASP A 472 -8.41 -6.70 35.77
CA ASP A 472 -8.92 -7.27 37.03
C ASP A 472 -10.44 -7.02 37.14
N ARG A 473 -11.17 -8.03 37.62
CA ARG A 473 -12.63 -7.97 37.79
C ARG A 473 -13.08 -6.91 38.81
N ARG A 474 -12.19 -6.50 39.72
CA ARG A 474 -12.46 -5.49 40.76
C ARG A 474 -12.30 -4.07 40.27
N VAL A 475 -11.58 -3.86 39.16
CA VAL A 475 -11.21 -2.52 38.69
C VAL A 475 -12.35 -1.77 37.98
N PRO A 476 -13.16 -2.38 37.10
CA PRO A 476 -14.31 -1.70 36.51
C PRO A 476 -15.32 -1.12 37.52
N PRO A 477 -15.77 -1.86 38.55
CA PRO A 477 -16.69 -1.28 39.54
C PRO A 477 -16.02 -0.20 40.40
N ALA A 478 -14.72 -0.31 40.68
CA ALA A 478 -13.97 0.74 41.38
C ALA A 478 -13.87 2.03 40.55
N LEU A 479 -13.50 1.91 39.27
CA LEU A 479 -13.45 3.06 38.35
C LEU A 479 -14.83 3.68 38.13
N ALA A 480 -15.89 2.87 38.03
CA ALA A 480 -17.26 3.35 37.95
C ALA A 480 -17.67 4.11 39.23
N ALA A 481 -17.32 3.60 40.41
CA ALA A 481 -17.58 4.29 41.68
C ALA A 481 -16.82 5.62 41.78
N VAL A 482 -15.55 5.65 41.36
CA VAL A 482 -14.75 6.89 41.31
C VAL A 482 -15.38 7.91 40.35
N ALA A 483 -15.81 7.50 39.16
CA ALA A 483 -16.48 8.39 38.20
C ALA A 483 -17.79 8.97 38.77
N VAL A 484 -18.60 8.15 39.44
CA VAL A 484 -19.84 8.59 40.09
C VAL A 484 -19.57 9.57 41.23
N VAL A 485 -18.68 9.21 42.16
CA VAL A 485 -18.36 10.03 43.34
C VAL A 485 -17.73 11.35 42.92
N ALA A 486 -16.79 11.33 41.98
CA ALA A 486 -16.20 12.53 41.41
C ALA A 486 -17.26 13.46 40.79
N GLY A 487 -18.22 12.90 40.04
CA GLY A 487 -19.35 13.66 39.52
C GLY A 487 -20.21 14.33 40.61
N VAL A 488 -20.50 13.63 41.72
CA VAL A 488 -21.22 14.22 42.87
C VAL A 488 -20.47 15.42 43.44
N PHE A 489 -19.15 15.33 43.57
CA PHE A 489 -18.35 16.39 44.17
C PHE A 489 -18.14 17.59 43.23
N SER A 490 -17.95 17.37 41.92
CA SER A 490 -17.87 18.44 40.92
C SER A 490 -19.18 19.22 40.79
N GLU A 491 -20.33 18.57 41.03
CA GLU A 491 -21.65 19.20 40.95
C GLU A 491 -22.33 19.37 42.31
N ALA A 492 -21.61 19.32 43.43
CA ALA A 492 -22.23 19.34 44.76
C ALA A 492 -23.17 20.54 44.97
N SER A 493 -22.86 21.70 44.38
CA SER A 493 -23.74 22.88 44.37
C SER A 493 -24.97 22.72 43.47
N ALA A 494 -24.80 22.21 42.24
CA ALA A 494 -25.91 21.97 41.31
C ALA A 494 -26.86 20.87 41.81
N VAL A 495 -26.31 19.79 42.39
CA VAL A 495 -27.05 18.69 43.03
C VAL A 495 -27.83 19.17 44.25
N MET A 496 -27.28 20.09 45.06
CA MET A 496 -27.98 20.69 46.20
C MET A 496 -29.08 21.69 45.78
N GLU A 497 -29.02 22.24 44.57
CA GLU A 497 -30.06 23.11 43.99
C GLU A 497 -31.08 22.36 43.11
N THR A 498 -30.90 21.05 42.87
CA THR A 498 -31.77 20.31 41.94
C THR A 498 -33.19 20.02 42.48
N ASN A 499 -34.20 20.36 41.67
CA ASN A 499 -35.54 19.77 41.77
C ASN A 499 -35.47 18.23 41.68
N LEU A 500 -36.47 17.53 42.24
CA LEU A 500 -36.57 16.05 42.30
C LEU A 500 -36.19 15.32 40.99
N VAL A 501 -36.50 15.93 39.84
CA VAL A 501 -36.22 15.41 38.50
C VAL A 501 -34.72 15.30 38.21
N GLY A 502 -33.91 16.30 38.60
CA GLY A 502 -32.45 16.29 38.40
C GLY A 502 -31.77 15.24 39.28
N ALA A 503 -32.20 15.14 40.55
CA ALA A 503 -31.72 14.13 41.48
C ALA A 503 -31.99 12.70 40.97
N VAL A 504 -33.19 12.43 40.45
CA VAL A 504 -33.53 11.12 39.87
C VAL A 504 -32.74 10.84 38.60
N PHE A 505 -32.51 11.83 37.74
CA PHE A 505 -31.66 11.68 36.56
C PHE A 505 -30.23 11.27 36.92
N PHE A 506 -29.63 11.95 37.90
CA PHE A 506 -28.29 11.65 38.39
C PHE A 506 -28.20 10.24 38.99
N LEU A 507 -29.18 9.87 39.82
CA LEU A 507 -29.25 8.52 40.42
C LEU A 507 -29.40 7.44 39.36
N LEU A 508 -30.22 7.68 38.34
CA LEU A 508 -30.43 6.75 37.23
C LEU A 508 -29.13 6.54 36.44
N ARG A 509 -28.41 7.62 36.09
CA ARG A 509 -27.11 7.55 35.40
C ARG A 509 -26.08 6.76 36.20
N SER A 510 -26.00 7.04 37.50
CA SER A 510 -25.06 6.39 38.41
C SER A 510 -25.37 4.90 38.58
N ALA A 511 -26.65 4.56 38.75
CA ALA A 511 -27.10 3.18 38.89
C ALA A 511 -26.81 2.35 37.63
N LEU A 512 -27.02 2.91 36.43
CA LEU A 512 -26.74 2.22 35.17
C LEU A 512 -25.24 1.93 34.99
N LEU A 513 -24.36 2.88 35.29
CA LEU A 513 -22.91 2.69 35.19
C LEU A 513 -22.41 1.63 36.18
N LEU A 514 -22.81 1.74 37.45
CA LEU A 514 -22.41 0.80 38.51
C LEU A 514 -22.93 -0.61 38.24
N THR A 515 -24.22 -0.73 37.87
CA THR A 515 -24.81 -2.02 37.51
C THR A 515 -24.12 -2.62 36.29
N GLY A 516 -23.79 -1.80 35.29
CA GLY A 516 -23.03 -2.21 34.12
C GLY A 516 -21.67 -2.79 34.50
N ALA A 517 -20.91 -2.08 35.33
CA ALA A 517 -19.60 -2.51 35.79
C ALA A 517 -19.64 -3.82 36.60
N LEU A 518 -20.66 -4.02 37.44
CA LEU A 518 -20.87 -5.25 38.20
C LEU A 518 -21.28 -6.44 37.34
N LEU A 519 -22.02 -6.18 36.25
CA LEU A 519 -22.48 -7.20 35.32
C LEU A 519 -21.44 -7.53 34.24
N LEU A 520 -20.43 -6.68 34.04
CA LEU A 520 -19.48 -6.73 32.92
C LEU A 520 -18.82 -8.11 32.74
N ASP A 521 -18.43 -8.74 33.85
CA ASP A 521 -17.75 -10.04 33.88
C ASP A 521 -18.69 -11.24 34.11
N ARG A 522 -20.00 -11.01 34.16
CA ARG A 522 -20.98 -12.10 34.30
C ARG A 522 -21.09 -12.88 32.98
N PRO A 523 -21.23 -14.22 33.03
CA PRO A 523 -21.39 -15.01 31.82
C PRO A 523 -22.75 -14.76 31.15
N GLY A 524 -22.84 -15.11 29.86
CA GLY A 524 -24.10 -15.15 29.12
C GLY A 524 -24.71 -13.77 28.83
N THR A 525 -26.03 -13.67 28.99
CA THR A 525 -26.80 -12.44 28.73
C THR A 525 -26.48 -11.33 29.72
N LYS A 526 -26.19 -11.67 30.99
CA LYS A 526 -25.81 -10.72 32.04
C LYS A 526 -24.55 -9.92 31.66
N GLY A 527 -23.52 -10.58 31.11
CA GLY A 527 -22.33 -9.89 30.60
C GLY A 527 -22.59 -9.02 29.37
N ALA A 528 -23.52 -9.44 28.51
CA ALA A 528 -23.91 -8.62 27.35
C ALA A 528 -24.64 -7.34 27.79
N VAL A 529 -25.53 -7.44 28.78
CA VAL A 529 -26.18 -6.29 29.42
C VAL A 529 -25.13 -5.41 30.08
N GLY A 530 -24.20 -5.98 30.85
CA GLY A 530 -23.13 -5.23 31.51
C GLY A 530 -22.27 -4.43 30.53
N ARG A 531 -21.83 -5.04 29.42
CA ARG A 531 -21.10 -4.35 28.36
C ARG A 531 -21.88 -3.20 27.74
N GLY A 532 -23.17 -3.40 27.49
CA GLY A 532 -24.04 -2.36 26.95
C GLY A 532 -24.15 -1.17 27.90
N LEU A 533 -24.48 -1.43 29.16
CA LEU A 533 -24.61 -0.41 30.20
C LEU A 533 -23.33 0.41 30.38
N VAL A 534 -22.16 -0.23 30.45
CA VAL A 534 -20.87 0.48 30.57
C VAL A 534 -20.56 1.28 29.31
N ALA A 535 -20.85 0.75 28.12
CA ALA A 535 -20.61 1.48 26.87
C ALA A 535 -21.46 2.75 26.78
N GLY A 536 -22.77 2.65 27.00
CA GLY A 536 -23.67 3.81 26.89
C GLY A 536 -23.46 4.81 28.03
N SER A 537 -23.45 4.36 29.29
CA SER A 537 -23.20 5.27 30.41
C SER A 537 -21.78 5.84 30.39
N GLY A 538 -20.77 5.09 29.93
CA GLY A 538 -19.39 5.59 29.82
C GLY A 538 -19.24 6.72 28.80
N VAL A 539 -19.97 6.70 27.68
CA VAL A 539 -19.98 7.83 26.74
C VAL A 539 -20.56 9.10 27.37
N TYR A 540 -21.62 8.97 28.18
CA TYR A 540 -22.18 10.10 28.93
C TYR A 540 -21.14 10.69 29.90
N TYR A 541 -20.56 9.87 30.79
CA TYR A 541 -19.58 10.36 31.77
C TYR A 541 -18.31 10.92 31.12
N LEU A 542 -17.96 10.45 29.92
CA LEU A 542 -16.85 10.99 29.13
C LEU A 542 -17.19 12.39 28.61
N ALA A 543 -18.36 12.57 27.98
CA ALA A 543 -18.82 13.86 27.49
C ALA A 543 -18.99 14.86 28.65
N PHE A 544 -19.58 14.40 29.75
CA PHE A 544 -19.79 15.18 30.98
C PHE A 544 -18.46 15.62 31.61
N GLY A 545 -17.48 14.71 31.75
CA GLY A 545 -16.16 15.08 32.28
C GLY A 545 -15.40 16.06 31.39
N LEU A 546 -15.55 15.98 30.06
CA LEU A 546 -15.00 16.96 29.12
C LEU A 546 -15.69 18.32 29.22
N ALA A 547 -17.02 18.33 29.40
CA ALA A 547 -17.79 19.56 29.58
C ALA A 547 -17.45 20.26 30.90
N LEU A 548 -17.30 19.49 31.99
CA LEU A 548 -16.79 20.01 33.26
C LEU A 548 -15.39 20.58 33.09
N LEU A 549 -14.46 19.89 32.44
CA LEU A 549 -13.12 20.43 32.21
C LEU A 549 -13.11 21.72 31.40
N ALA A 550 -14.05 21.86 30.45
CA ALA A 550 -14.21 23.07 29.64
C ALA A 550 -14.80 24.26 30.42
N THR A 551 -15.64 23.99 31.43
CA THR A 551 -16.37 25.02 32.19
C THR A 551 -15.72 25.33 33.55
N HIS A 552 -15.28 24.30 34.28
CA HIS A 552 -14.67 24.36 35.61
C HIS A 552 -13.58 23.26 35.74
N ALA A 553 -12.31 23.67 35.64
CA ALA A 553 -11.18 22.74 35.76
C ALA A 553 -10.86 22.43 37.24
N ASP A 554 -11.73 21.67 37.91
CA ASP A 554 -11.48 21.19 39.27
C ASP A 554 -10.86 19.77 39.32
N VAL A 555 -10.34 19.40 40.48
CA VAL A 555 -9.66 18.12 40.70
C VAL A 555 -10.62 16.94 40.54
N TYR A 556 -11.89 17.12 40.88
CA TYR A 556 -12.90 16.08 40.80
C TYR A 556 -13.30 15.80 39.33
N ALA A 557 -13.38 16.83 38.48
CA ALA A 557 -13.66 16.71 37.06
C ALA A 557 -12.55 15.92 36.35
N LEU A 558 -11.29 16.21 36.67
CA LEU A 558 -10.14 15.45 36.15
C LEU A 558 -10.15 13.99 36.62
N LEU A 559 -10.45 13.75 37.90
CA LEU A 559 -10.53 12.41 38.48
C LEU A 559 -11.64 11.58 37.84
N GLY A 560 -12.83 12.17 37.66
CA GLY A 560 -13.98 11.52 37.03
C GLY A 560 -13.73 11.21 35.55
N LEU A 561 -13.12 12.15 34.82
CA LEU A 561 -12.72 11.95 33.43
C LEU A 561 -11.69 10.82 33.29
N ALA A 562 -10.63 10.85 34.09
CA ALA A 562 -9.58 9.82 34.07
C ALA A 562 -10.15 8.43 34.41
N ALA A 563 -11.02 8.32 35.41
CA ALA A 563 -11.68 7.07 35.77
C ALA A 563 -12.54 6.52 34.63
N THR A 564 -13.27 7.40 33.94
CA THR A 564 -14.13 7.03 32.79
C THR A 564 -13.29 6.59 31.59
N VAL A 565 -12.20 7.29 31.27
CA VAL A 565 -11.27 6.91 30.21
C VAL A 565 -10.66 5.53 30.48
N LEU A 566 -10.21 5.27 31.71
CA LEU A 566 -9.68 3.98 32.10
C LEU A 566 -10.74 2.86 32.03
N LEU A 567 -11.99 3.15 32.42
CA LEU A 567 -13.09 2.20 32.35
C LEU A 567 -13.40 1.82 30.89
N LEU A 568 -13.47 2.80 29.98
CA LEU A 568 -13.69 2.57 28.56
C LEU A 568 -12.49 1.87 27.88
N ALA A 569 -11.26 2.18 28.29
CA ALA A 569 -10.07 1.47 27.85
C ALA A 569 -10.09 0.01 28.29
N GLY A 570 -10.47 -0.25 29.55
CA GLY A 570 -10.67 -1.60 30.08
C GLY A 570 -11.76 -2.37 29.33
N LEU A 571 -12.89 -1.71 29.03
CA LEU A 571 -13.94 -2.27 28.18
C LEU A 571 -13.43 -2.60 26.78
N GLY A 572 -12.70 -1.68 26.14
CA GLY A 572 -12.11 -1.87 24.81
C GLY A 572 -11.14 -3.06 24.77
N LEU A 573 -10.28 -3.20 25.77
CA LEU A 573 -9.37 -4.35 25.92
C LEU A 573 -10.13 -5.67 26.14
N ARG A 574 -11.26 -5.66 26.86
CA ARG A 574 -12.12 -6.84 27.07
C ARG A 574 -12.92 -7.23 25.84
N LEU A 575 -13.27 -6.27 24.98
CA LEU A 575 -13.98 -6.49 23.70
C LEU A 575 -13.03 -6.82 22.54
N TRP A 576 -11.72 -6.59 22.72
CA TRP A 576 -10.68 -6.81 21.73
C TRP A 576 -10.70 -8.19 21.06
N PRO A 577 -10.99 -9.32 21.76
CA PRO A 577 -11.07 -10.64 21.12
C PRO A 577 -12.31 -10.85 20.22
N HIS A 578 -13.30 -9.94 20.23
CA HIS A 578 -14.59 -10.14 19.55
C HIS A 578 -14.84 -9.17 18.39
N ARG A 579 -13.80 -8.56 17.80
CA ARG A 579 -13.89 -7.71 16.59
C ARG A 579 -14.28 -8.43 15.28
N ALA A 580 -14.90 -9.60 15.35
CA ALA A 580 -15.59 -10.22 14.21
C ALA A 580 -16.92 -9.51 13.89
N ALA A 581 -17.50 -8.74 14.81
CA ALA A 581 -18.82 -8.14 14.64
C ALA A 581 -18.85 -6.80 13.85
N LEU A 582 -17.72 -6.09 13.70
CA LEU A 582 -17.67 -4.76 13.05
C LEU A 582 -16.96 -4.74 11.69
N ARG A 583 -16.33 -5.84 11.26
CA ARG A 583 -15.59 -5.93 9.99
C ARG A 583 -16.46 -6.29 8.77
N GLY A 584 -17.78 -6.36 8.93
CA GLY A 584 -18.73 -6.73 7.88
C GLY A 584 -19.56 -5.57 7.33
N MET A 585 -19.16 -4.32 7.52
CA MET A 585 -19.88 -3.17 6.95
C MET A 585 -19.41 -2.92 5.52
N THR A 586 -20.09 -3.52 4.54
CA THR A 586 -19.99 -3.11 3.14
C THR A 586 -20.95 -1.93 2.91
N PRO A 587 -20.48 -0.78 2.37
CA PRO A 587 -21.31 0.42 2.15
C PRO A 587 -22.59 0.17 1.32
N THR A 588 -22.59 -0.88 0.51
CA THR A 588 -23.66 -1.23 -0.43
C THR A 588 -24.89 -1.88 0.20
N ALA A 589 -24.84 -2.34 1.46
CA ALA A 589 -25.99 -2.94 2.15
C ALA A 589 -26.89 -1.91 2.88
N ALA A 590 -26.42 -0.68 3.07
CA ALA A 590 -27.15 0.37 3.80
C ALA A 590 -28.29 1.01 2.99
N ALA A 591 -28.30 0.85 1.66
CA ALA A 591 -29.22 1.56 0.77
C ALA A 591 -30.66 1.01 0.75
N ALA A 592 -30.92 -0.17 1.32
CA ALA A 592 -32.21 -0.85 1.21
C ALA A 592 -33.16 -0.65 2.42
N ASN A 593 -32.71 -0.08 3.54
CA ASN A 593 -33.50 0.01 4.77
C ASN A 593 -33.91 1.47 5.10
N ARG A 594 -35.21 1.77 5.01
CA ARG A 594 -35.78 3.10 5.34
C ARG A 594 -35.44 3.55 6.77
N LEU A 595 -35.29 2.61 7.71
CA LEU A 595 -34.92 2.91 9.10
C LEU A 595 -33.51 3.49 9.22
N THR A 596 -32.56 3.07 8.38
CA THR A 596 -31.18 3.58 8.38
C THR A 596 -31.13 5.03 7.91
N TYR A 597 -31.94 5.41 6.91
CA TYR A 597 -32.07 6.81 6.48
C TYR A 597 -32.71 7.70 7.56
N ILE A 598 -33.78 7.23 8.21
CA ILE A 598 -34.42 7.98 9.30
C ILE A 598 -33.44 8.18 10.46
N THR A 599 -32.68 7.13 10.82
CA THR A 599 -31.67 7.19 11.90
C THR A 599 -30.50 8.10 11.52
N GLY A 600 -30.04 8.04 10.27
CA GLY A 600 -28.98 8.92 9.76
C GLY A 600 -29.40 10.39 9.70
N ALA A 601 -30.64 10.67 9.26
CA ALA A 601 -31.20 12.01 9.25
C ALA A 601 -31.39 12.57 10.66
N ALA A 602 -31.83 11.73 11.62
CA ALA A 602 -31.93 12.13 13.02
C ALA A 602 -30.55 12.44 13.65
N LEU A 603 -29.51 11.66 13.30
CA LEU A 603 -28.14 11.96 13.71
C LEU A 603 -27.63 13.28 13.15
N ALA A 604 -27.86 13.53 11.85
CA ALA A 604 -27.50 14.79 11.22
C ALA A 604 -28.25 15.97 11.86
N GLY A 605 -29.53 15.79 12.21
CA GLY A 605 -30.33 16.78 12.93
C GLY A 605 -29.78 17.09 14.34
N LEU A 606 -29.41 16.06 15.12
CA LEU A 606 -28.79 16.28 16.44
C LEU A 606 -27.42 16.95 16.33
N PHE A 607 -26.62 16.57 15.33
CA PHE A 607 -25.34 17.21 15.07
C PHE A 607 -25.53 18.69 14.73
N PHE A 608 -26.49 19.01 13.86
CA PHE A 608 -26.80 20.40 13.51
C PHE A 608 -27.27 21.19 14.74
N MET A 609 -28.09 20.60 15.60
CA MET A 609 -28.55 21.22 16.84
C MET A 609 -27.42 21.59 17.80
N LEU A 610 -26.22 20.99 17.70
CA LEU A 610 -25.06 21.42 18.50
C LEU A 610 -24.65 22.88 18.21
N PHE A 611 -24.89 23.35 16.99
CA PHE A 611 -24.50 24.67 16.49
C PHE A 611 -25.67 25.65 16.41
N VAL A 612 -26.88 25.21 16.74
CA VAL A 612 -28.05 26.09 16.79
C VAL A 612 -28.02 26.84 18.13
N ALA A 613 -27.99 28.17 18.07
CA ALA A 613 -28.06 29.00 19.25
C ALA A 613 -29.42 28.84 19.94
N LEU A 614 -29.41 28.80 21.27
CA LEU A 614 -30.64 28.85 22.04
C LEU A 614 -31.30 30.23 21.84
N PRO A 615 -32.59 30.30 21.44
CA PRO A 615 -33.23 31.52 20.95
C PRO A 615 -33.11 32.78 21.82
N GLU A 616 -32.85 32.64 23.12
CA GLU A 616 -32.85 33.73 24.11
C GLU A 616 -31.48 34.02 24.71
N THR A 617 -30.47 33.19 24.45
CA THR A 617 -29.13 33.34 25.06
C THR A 617 -28.02 33.55 24.04
N ASP A 618 -28.29 33.35 22.75
CA ASP A 618 -27.30 33.30 21.66
C ASP A 618 -26.14 32.32 21.86
N VAL A 619 -26.19 31.49 22.91
CA VAL A 619 -25.19 30.47 23.24
C VAL A 619 -25.59 29.15 22.57
N THR A 620 -24.65 28.55 21.84
CA THR A 620 -24.82 27.21 21.28
C THR A 620 -24.44 26.12 22.29
N ALA A 621 -24.86 24.87 22.05
CA ALA A 621 -24.43 23.76 22.90
C ALA A 621 -22.90 23.55 22.87
N VAL A 622 -22.25 23.87 21.74
CA VAL A 622 -20.79 23.86 21.60
C VAL A 622 -20.15 24.96 22.44
N ASP A 623 -20.71 26.16 22.48
CA ASP A 623 -20.20 27.26 23.29
C ASP A 623 -20.31 26.95 24.79
N ALA A 624 -21.40 26.30 25.20
CA ALA A 624 -21.66 25.98 26.59
C ALA A 624 -20.85 24.79 27.13
N SER A 625 -20.58 23.77 26.32
CA SER A 625 -19.95 22.51 26.76
C SER A 625 -18.57 22.24 26.15
N GLY A 626 -18.16 23.02 25.16
CA GLY A 626 -16.94 22.79 24.39
C GLY A 626 -17.12 21.74 23.29
N LEU A 627 -16.47 21.98 22.15
CA LEU A 627 -16.55 21.12 20.96
C LEU A 627 -16.24 19.63 21.26
N PRO A 628 -15.21 19.26 22.05
CA PRO A 628 -14.92 17.85 22.33
C PRO A 628 -16.04 17.13 23.08
N ALA A 629 -16.65 17.79 24.08
CA ALA A 629 -17.74 17.23 24.85
C ALA A 629 -19.01 17.05 24.00
N ALA A 630 -19.36 18.09 23.23
CA ALA A 630 -20.50 18.11 22.33
C ALA A 630 -20.42 16.99 21.27
N LEU A 631 -19.25 16.79 20.66
CA LEU A 631 -19.05 15.72 19.68
C LEU A 631 -19.08 14.32 20.30
N CYS A 632 -18.49 14.14 21.49
CA CYS A 632 -18.51 12.88 22.22
C CYS A 632 -19.93 12.45 22.61
N ALA A 633 -20.84 13.39 22.87
CA ALA A 633 -22.22 13.11 23.21
C ALA A 633 -23.06 12.63 22.01
N VAL A 634 -22.73 13.03 20.78
CA VAL A 634 -23.57 12.79 19.60
C VAL A 634 -23.00 11.72 18.68
N LEU A 635 -21.70 11.79 18.33
CA LEU A 635 -21.14 10.96 17.26
C LEU A 635 -21.03 9.46 17.61
N PRO A 636 -20.48 9.05 18.79
CA PRO A 636 -20.29 7.62 19.09
C PRO A 636 -21.62 6.86 19.19
N MET A 637 -22.62 7.44 19.86
CA MET A 637 -23.94 6.82 20.03
C MET A 637 -24.77 6.89 18.75
N GLY A 638 -24.68 7.99 18.01
CA GLY A 638 -25.28 8.12 16.68
C GLY A 638 -24.77 7.08 15.70
N ALA A 639 -23.45 6.91 15.64
CA ALA A 639 -22.82 5.87 14.81
C ALA A 639 -23.23 4.47 15.26
N LEU A 640 -23.37 4.23 16.56
CA LEU A 640 -23.87 2.96 17.10
C LEU A 640 -25.32 2.68 16.69
N CYS A 641 -26.21 3.70 16.69
CA CYS A 641 -27.58 3.59 16.19
C CYS A 641 -27.63 3.31 14.68
N VAL A 642 -26.84 4.02 13.88
CA VAL A 642 -26.75 3.78 12.42
C VAL A 642 -26.22 2.37 12.17
N ALA A 643 -25.18 1.93 12.88
CA ALA A 643 -24.65 0.57 12.76
C ALA A 643 -25.67 -0.50 13.18
N ALA A 644 -26.47 -0.25 14.22
CA ALA A 644 -27.51 -1.16 14.67
C ALA A 644 -28.65 -1.34 13.64
N THR A 645 -28.92 -0.33 12.82
CA THR A 645 -29.96 -0.36 11.78
C THR A 645 -29.46 -0.80 10.42
N SER A 646 -28.19 -0.54 10.09
CA SER A 646 -27.56 -0.87 8.80
C SER A 646 -27.02 -2.29 8.74
N ALA A 647 -26.61 -2.87 9.88
CA ALA A 647 -26.03 -4.20 9.94
C ALA A 647 -27.02 -5.18 10.57
N GLY A 648 -27.24 -6.32 9.91
CA GLY A 648 -27.81 -7.50 10.58
C GLY A 648 -26.83 -8.02 11.62
N LEU A 649 -26.69 -7.35 12.78
CA LEU A 649 -25.79 -7.71 13.88
C LEU A 649 -25.87 -9.23 14.09
N ARG A 650 -24.80 -9.98 13.78
CA ARG A 650 -24.86 -11.45 13.87
C ARG A 650 -24.67 -11.86 15.33
N GLY A 651 -25.68 -12.51 15.91
CA GLY A 651 -25.65 -13.04 17.27
C GLY A 651 -26.49 -12.25 18.29
N ALA A 652 -27.30 -12.98 19.06
CA ALA A 652 -28.24 -12.42 20.04
C ALA A 652 -27.56 -11.57 21.14
N ARG A 653 -26.34 -11.93 21.55
CA ARG A 653 -25.61 -11.22 22.63
C ARG A 653 -25.04 -9.87 22.17
N ALA A 654 -24.56 -9.77 20.93
CA ALA A 654 -24.06 -8.52 20.37
C ALA A 654 -25.21 -7.52 20.15
N ARG A 655 -26.35 -8.02 19.63
CA ARG A 655 -27.60 -7.25 19.56
C ARG A 655 -28.03 -6.73 20.92
N LEU A 656 -28.08 -7.61 21.91
CA LEU A 656 -28.48 -7.24 23.27
C LEU A 656 -27.54 -6.16 23.85
N SER A 657 -26.22 -6.29 23.72
CA SER A 657 -25.29 -5.26 24.20
C SER A 657 -25.46 -3.92 23.50
N THR A 658 -25.69 -3.92 22.18
CA THR A 658 -25.89 -2.69 21.41
C THR A 658 -27.18 -1.97 21.81
N VAL A 659 -28.29 -2.70 21.96
CA VAL A 659 -29.55 -2.10 22.39
C VAL A 659 -29.46 -1.55 23.81
N VAL A 660 -28.86 -2.32 24.72
CA VAL A 660 -28.67 -1.87 26.11
C VAL A 660 -27.80 -0.63 26.16
N ALA A 661 -26.76 -0.51 25.32
CA ALA A 661 -25.96 0.71 25.22
C ALA A 661 -26.80 1.92 24.79
N ILE A 662 -27.59 1.78 23.71
CA ILE A 662 -28.47 2.84 23.20
C ILE A 662 -29.50 3.27 24.24
N ALA A 663 -30.16 2.29 24.88
CA ALA A 663 -31.16 2.56 25.93
C ALA A 663 -30.55 3.21 27.18
N SER A 664 -29.35 2.77 27.59
CA SER A 664 -28.66 3.36 28.75
C SER A 664 -28.18 4.79 28.52
N TYR A 665 -27.95 5.17 27.26
CA TYR A 665 -27.59 6.53 26.90
C TYR A 665 -28.82 7.44 26.79
N TYR A 666 -29.80 7.10 25.92
CA TYR A 666 -30.95 7.96 25.61
C TYR A 666 -32.13 7.84 26.58
N GLY A 667 -32.22 6.76 27.38
CA GLY A 667 -33.30 6.58 28.36
C GLY A 667 -33.31 7.66 29.44
N PRO A 668 -32.19 7.89 30.15
CA PRO A 668 -32.08 8.99 31.12
C PRO A 668 -32.27 10.37 30.48
N GLU A 669 -31.76 10.57 29.26
CA GLU A 669 -31.95 11.82 28.50
C GLU A 669 -33.43 12.12 28.28
N LEU A 670 -34.20 11.12 27.83
CA LEU A 670 -35.63 11.28 27.60
C LEU A 670 -36.40 11.50 28.90
N TYR A 671 -36.01 10.82 29.99
CA TYR A 671 -36.57 11.06 31.31
C TYR A 671 -36.36 12.51 31.75
N PHE A 672 -35.14 13.03 31.63
CA PHE A 672 -34.80 14.39 32.06
C PHE A 672 -35.46 15.44 31.17
N LEU A 673 -35.46 15.22 29.85
CA LEU A 673 -36.18 16.04 28.88
C LEU A 673 -37.66 16.17 29.22
N LEU A 674 -38.37 15.04 29.38
CA LEU A 674 -39.80 15.02 29.67
C LEU A 674 -40.11 15.50 31.09
N GLY A 675 -39.28 15.16 32.07
CA GLY A 675 -39.44 15.59 33.46
C GLY A 675 -39.24 17.09 33.64
N SER A 676 -38.32 17.69 32.87
CA SER A 676 -38.04 19.12 32.90
C SER A 676 -39.22 19.98 32.41
N LEU A 677 -40.13 19.43 31.61
CA LEU A 677 -41.38 20.11 31.22
C LEU A 677 -42.30 20.42 32.41
N PHE A 678 -42.11 19.71 33.52
CA PHE A 678 -42.86 19.88 34.77
C PHE A 678 -42.05 20.62 35.84
N ALA A 679 -40.81 21.00 35.57
CA ALA A 679 -39.98 21.82 36.46
C ALA A 679 -40.30 23.30 36.26
N LYS A 680 -40.39 24.08 37.35
CA LYS A 680 -40.82 25.49 37.30
C LYS A 680 -39.74 26.47 36.86
N ASP A 681 -38.47 26.14 37.10
CA ASP A 681 -37.39 27.14 37.05
C ASP A 681 -36.43 26.94 35.87
N HIS A 682 -36.28 25.72 35.34
CA HIS A 682 -35.35 25.41 34.26
C HIS A 682 -35.85 24.23 33.40
N VAL A 683 -35.64 24.31 32.09
CA VAL A 683 -36.03 23.28 31.11
C VAL A 683 -34.82 22.72 30.38
N TYR A 684 -34.81 21.41 30.14
CA TYR A 684 -33.72 20.70 29.50
C TYR A 684 -33.63 21.03 28.00
N VAL A 685 -32.42 21.35 27.53
CA VAL A 685 -32.15 21.71 26.13
C VAL A 685 -31.08 20.83 25.47
N GLY A 686 -30.72 19.70 26.10
CA GLY A 686 -29.82 18.70 25.52
C GLY A 686 -28.39 18.76 26.07
N ASN A 687 -27.68 17.63 26.01
CA ASN A 687 -26.31 17.45 26.51
C ASN A 687 -26.04 18.02 27.92
N ALA A 688 -26.91 17.71 28.89
CA ALA A 688 -26.87 18.23 30.27
C ALA A 688 -27.11 19.75 30.42
N LEU A 689 -27.43 20.48 29.35
CA LEU A 689 -27.73 21.91 29.41
C LEU A 689 -29.18 22.17 29.81
N VAL A 690 -29.38 23.18 30.66
CA VAL A 690 -30.69 23.65 31.11
C VAL A 690 -30.83 25.14 30.87
N SER A 691 -32.05 25.59 30.54
CA SER A 691 -32.37 27.01 30.28
C SER A 691 -33.54 27.44 31.16
N PRO A 692 -33.49 28.62 31.81
CA PRO A 692 -34.63 29.17 32.55
C PRO A 692 -35.77 29.61 31.62
N TYR A 693 -35.49 29.74 30.32
CA TYR A 693 -36.48 30.10 29.30
C TYR A 693 -36.94 28.85 28.54
N PRO A 694 -38.20 28.41 28.71
CA PRO A 694 -38.72 27.27 27.98
C PRO A 694 -38.87 27.61 26.49
N SER A 695 -38.30 26.78 25.62
CA SER A 695 -38.45 26.87 24.16
C SER A 695 -39.16 25.62 23.61
N PRO A 696 -40.50 25.55 23.67
CA PRO A 696 -41.26 24.35 23.34
C PRO A 696 -40.91 23.75 21.97
N GLY A 697 -40.64 24.58 20.97
CA GLY A 697 -40.25 24.14 19.63
C GLY A 697 -38.89 23.42 19.63
N TYR A 698 -37.88 23.97 20.30
CA TYR A 698 -36.56 23.37 20.39
C TYR A 698 -36.61 22.04 21.17
N ILE A 699 -37.38 21.98 22.25
CA ILE A 699 -37.60 20.78 23.06
C ILE A 699 -38.30 19.68 22.24
N LEU A 700 -39.33 20.03 21.47
CA LEU A 700 -40.04 19.08 20.62
C LEU A 700 -39.15 18.52 19.50
N VAL A 701 -38.29 19.36 18.91
CA VAL A 701 -37.33 18.91 17.89
C VAL A 701 -36.29 17.98 18.50
N GLN A 702 -35.70 18.33 19.65
CA GLN A 702 -34.78 17.47 20.39
C GLN A 702 -35.43 16.13 20.77
N ALA A 703 -36.65 16.15 21.30
CA ALA A 703 -37.42 14.95 21.64
C ALA A 703 -37.66 14.07 20.41
N GLY A 704 -38.04 14.66 19.27
CA GLY A 704 -38.25 13.96 18.01
C GLY A 704 -36.99 13.27 17.49
N LEU A 705 -35.85 13.98 17.53
CA LEU A 705 -34.55 13.46 17.06
C LEU A 705 -34.03 12.34 17.97
N VAL A 706 -34.07 12.50 19.29
CA VAL A 706 -33.68 11.46 20.26
C VAL A 706 -34.56 10.22 20.12
N THR A 707 -35.87 10.41 19.97
CA THR A 707 -36.81 9.30 19.76
C THR A 707 -36.51 8.57 18.45
N ALA A 708 -36.23 9.30 17.37
CA ALA A 708 -35.89 8.73 16.07
C ALA A 708 -34.56 7.95 16.07
N LEU A 709 -33.62 8.25 16.97
CA LEU A 709 -32.38 7.48 17.13
C LEU A 709 -32.55 6.24 18.02
N ALA A 710 -33.39 6.31 19.05
CA ALA A 710 -33.59 5.22 19.99
C ALA A 710 -34.56 4.14 19.48
N LEU A 711 -35.63 4.56 18.80
CA LEU A 711 -36.75 3.70 18.38
C LEU A 711 -36.35 2.59 17.38
N PRO A 712 -35.54 2.87 16.33
CA PRO A 712 -35.12 1.86 15.35
C PRO A 712 -34.26 0.73 15.93
N ALA A 713 -33.50 1.02 17.00
CA ALA A 713 -32.70 0.02 17.69
C ALA A 713 -33.54 -0.88 18.62
N ALA A 714 -34.70 -0.39 19.10
CA ALA A 714 -35.59 -1.12 20.01
C ALA A 714 -36.65 -1.98 19.27
N LEU A 715 -37.12 -1.54 18.10
CA LEU A 715 -38.17 -2.22 17.32
C LEU A 715 -37.93 -3.73 17.04
N PRO A 716 -36.70 -4.18 16.71
CA PRO A 716 -36.41 -5.59 16.43
C PRO A 716 -36.60 -6.52 17.63
N LEU A 717 -36.55 -6.01 18.86
CA LEU A 717 -36.78 -6.78 20.08
C LEU A 717 -38.26 -6.87 20.46
N TRP A 718 -39.04 -5.84 20.14
CA TRP A 718 -40.47 -5.77 20.49
C TRP A 718 -41.34 -6.68 19.61
N ARG A 719 -40.90 -6.94 18.37
CA ARG A 719 -41.62 -7.82 17.41
C ARG A 719 -41.39 -9.32 17.62
N GLY A 720 -40.80 -9.76 18.75
CA GLY A 720 -40.69 -11.18 19.09
C GLY A 720 -40.14 -12.06 17.95
N TRP A 721 -39.05 -11.63 17.31
CA TRP A 721 -38.60 -12.22 16.06
C TRP A 721 -38.16 -13.69 16.24
N THR A 722 -38.94 -14.62 15.68
CA THR A 722 -38.55 -16.02 15.50
C THR A 722 -37.46 -16.11 14.45
N PRO A 723 -36.39 -16.90 14.67
CA PRO A 723 -35.43 -17.17 13.60
C PRO A 723 -36.17 -17.83 12.43
N PRO A 724 -35.79 -17.55 11.16
CA PRO A 724 -36.40 -18.25 10.03
C PRO A 724 -36.19 -19.76 10.23
N PRO A 725 -37.21 -20.60 9.94
CA PRO A 725 -37.05 -22.05 10.03
C PRO A 725 -35.91 -22.47 9.12
N ASN A 726 -35.06 -23.38 9.63
CA ASN A 726 -33.90 -23.95 8.95
C ASN A 726 -34.16 -24.12 7.45
N ALA A 727 -33.33 -23.47 6.63
CA ALA A 727 -33.21 -23.86 5.23
C ALA A 727 -32.80 -25.35 5.18
N PRO A 728 -33.40 -26.17 4.28
CA PRO A 728 -33.14 -27.60 4.24
C PRO A 728 -31.67 -27.86 3.92
N LEU A 729 -31.06 -28.75 4.70
CA LEU A 729 -29.75 -29.33 4.39
C LEU A 729 -29.82 -29.99 2.99
N PRO A 730 -28.77 -29.86 2.14
CA PRO A 730 -28.72 -30.63 0.90
C PRO A 730 -28.77 -32.13 1.23
N PRO A 731 -29.50 -32.95 0.46
CA PRO A 731 -29.54 -34.38 0.69
C PRO A 731 -28.20 -34.97 0.26
N ASN A 732 -27.33 -35.24 1.25
CA ASN A 732 -26.12 -36.10 1.24
C ASN A 732 -24.95 -35.48 2.03
N ALA A 733 -25.15 -35.19 3.31
CA ALA A 733 -24.04 -35.10 4.26
C ALA A 733 -24.04 -36.36 5.14
N PRO A 734 -22.96 -37.16 5.18
CA PRO A 734 -22.87 -38.31 6.08
C PRO A 734 -22.89 -37.84 7.54
N PRO A 735 -23.44 -38.63 8.48
CA PRO A 735 -23.52 -38.25 9.88
C PRO A 735 -22.12 -38.06 10.49
N PRO A 736 -21.96 -37.13 11.45
CA PRO A 736 -20.68 -36.95 12.14
C PRO A 736 -20.32 -38.23 12.91
N PRO A 737 -19.02 -38.58 13.00
CA PRO A 737 -18.58 -39.74 13.76
C PRO A 737 -18.94 -39.56 15.25
N ASN A 738 -19.50 -40.61 15.84
CA ASN A 738 -19.86 -40.66 17.25
C ASN A 738 -18.66 -40.28 18.13
N ALA A 739 -18.88 -39.36 19.06
CA ALA A 739 -17.90 -39.01 20.07
C ALA A 739 -17.53 -40.27 20.89
N PRO A 740 -16.23 -40.50 21.19
CA PRO A 740 -15.84 -41.61 22.04
C PRO A 740 -16.38 -41.42 23.47
N PRO A 741 -16.75 -42.51 24.17
CA PRO A 741 -17.26 -42.42 25.52
C PRO A 741 -16.20 -41.88 26.49
N PRO A 742 -16.61 -41.19 27.58
CA PRO A 742 -15.68 -40.63 28.54
C PRO A 742 -14.85 -41.74 29.21
N ALA A 743 -13.54 -41.49 29.31
CA ALA A 743 -12.59 -42.39 29.94
C ALA A 743 -12.98 -42.70 31.40
N ALA A 744 -12.97 -43.98 31.75
CA ALA A 744 -13.20 -44.45 33.11
C ALA A 744 -12.12 -43.90 34.06
N PRO A 745 -12.45 -43.62 35.33
CA PRO A 745 -11.47 -43.15 36.30
C PRO A 745 -10.41 -44.24 36.58
N PRO A 746 -9.16 -43.85 36.88
CA PRO A 746 -8.09 -44.80 37.12
C PRO A 746 -8.38 -45.64 38.37
N ARG A 747 -8.25 -46.97 38.25
CA ARG A 747 -8.19 -47.86 39.41
C ARG A 747 -6.83 -47.69 40.09
N PRO A 748 -6.77 -47.80 41.43
CA PRO A 748 -5.52 -47.67 42.15
C PRO A 748 -4.68 -48.96 42.04
N TRP A 749 -3.36 -48.72 42.01
CA TRP A 749 -2.20 -49.62 42.03
C TRP A 749 -1.76 -50.19 40.68
#